data_AF-A0A8J3AFN8-F1
#
_entry.id   AF-A0A8J3AFN8-F1
#
_cell.length_a   1.000
_cell.length_b   1.000
_cell.length_c   1.000
_cell.angle_alpha   90.00
_cell.angle_beta   90.00
_cell.angle_gamma   90.00
#
_symmetry.space_group_name_H-M   'P 1'
#
loop_
_entity.id
_entity.type
_entity.pdbx_description
1 polymer ?
#
loop_
_entity_poly.entity_id
_entity_poly.type
_entity_poly.pdbx_seq_one_letter_code
_entity_poly.pdbx_strand_id
1 'polypeptide(L)'
;MALIDEVKNELAAINDGSPSAKRAQATAMIRFGGTIHLVRNQAVVECTFDSHAAASWLRQALKEVYGRDAELYRIDSNTANGEVTRHVVRVFKNGSGNALLRQTGLLDLRTSRITRGLPPNIIGNNDIAAIKAVWRGAFLARGELSDPGKAGYLEVACPMSETALALVGMARRLGVQVKTRQVRNTERVVLNDAFAIERLLTNMGAVHTAREWSGKRNDGESRGKANRLANFDDANMRRSAKAAVEACAKVQHAFKILGDDIPENLRAAGQLRLDHRDATLEGLGRLADPPITKDAIAGRIRRLLQLAAKVERQRAEQGDVPHTHQEPHVESVQASNTSTHAMNAHGVSAQTERITMKTLKDLGDLKGKRVLVRADFNVPLDGTTITDDGRIRAALPTITTLRNEGAKVIVMAHLGRPKGKVVPELSLAPVAARLGELLGITVPLAADTYGEDAQAKVAAMSDGDVVLLENVRFNPEETSKDEAERAAYAKKIADLGDAFVSDGFGVVHRAQGSNYDVAADLPAAAGLLVEKEVTALSKATVNPERPLTVVLGGSKVSDKLGVIENLLGKANRLVIGGGMVYTFLKAQGYEVGTSLLEEDQLDKVKSYIETAKANGVELVLPTDVVVNAGFPAGDTPINPEVVPADAIPADRMGLDIGPESQKLFHDAIVNSKTVVWNGPMGVFEVPEFAAGTRAVAQGLVDATAAGAFTIVGGGDSASAVRNLGFPEDGFSHISTGGGASLEFLEGKTLPGLSVLE
;
A
#
# COMPACT_ATOMS: atom_id res chain seq x y z
N MET A 1 2.58 -32.42 -16.94
CA MET A 1 2.94 -33.00 -15.63
C MET A 1 3.04 -31.85 -14.64
N ALA A 2 2.89 -32.12 -13.34
CA ALA A 2 3.07 -31.05 -12.36
C ALA A 2 4.56 -30.65 -12.36
N LEU A 3 4.87 -29.35 -12.30
CA LEU A 3 6.23 -28.84 -12.41
C LEU A 3 7.16 -29.40 -11.30
N ILE A 4 6.58 -29.80 -10.16
CA ILE A 4 7.26 -30.54 -9.10
C ILE A 4 7.87 -31.88 -9.57
N ASP A 5 7.21 -32.62 -10.46
CA ASP A 5 7.69 -33.92 -10.94
C ASP A 5 8.95 -33.73 -11.81
N GLU A 6 8.93 -32.71 -12.66
CA GLU A 6 10.05 -32.33 -13.51
C GLU A 6 11.26 -31.91 -12.66
N VAL A 7 11.03 -31.07 -11.63
CA VAL A 7 12.08 -30.67 -10.68
C VAL A 7 12.68 -31.90 -10.00
N LYS A 8 11.84 -32.82 -9.49
CA LYS A 8 12.33 -34.03 -8.80
C LYS A 8 13.11 -34.95 -9.75
N ASN A 9 12.69 -35.06 -11.00
CA ASN A 9 13.41 -35.83 -12.01
C ASN A 9 14.76 -35.21 -12.37
N GLU A 10 14.82 -33.88 -12.57
CA GLU A 10 16.07 -33.16 -12.83
C GLU A 10 17.05 -33.31 -11.65
N LEU A 11 16.57 -33.11 -10.42
CA LEU A 11 17.40 -33.27 -9.22
C LEU A 11 17.89 -34.70 -9.01
N ALA A 12 17.06 -35.70 -9.30
CA ALA A 12 17.43 -37.12 -9.16
C ALA A 12 18.42 -37.59 -10.24
N ALA A 13 18.54 -36.88 -11.37
CA ALA A 13 19.51 -37.20 -12.41
C ALA A 13 20.96 -36.79 -12.04
N ILE A 14 21.14 -35.97 -11.00
CA ILE A 14 22.45 -35.45 -10.59
C ILE A 14 23.27 -36.56 -9.90
N ASN A 15 24.28 -37.08 -10.60
CA ASN A 15 25.11 -38.22 -10.17
C ASN A 15 26.63 -37.93 -10.13
N ASP A 16 27.05 -36.73 -10.50
CA ASP A 16 28.44 -36.26 -10.63
C ASP A 16 29.00 -35.57 -9.37
N GLY A 17 28.26 -35.61 -8.26
CA GLY A 17 28.69 -35.00 -6.99
C GLY A 17 29.88 -35.70 -6.32
N SER A 18 30.64 -34.94 -5.54
CA SER A 18 31.70 -35.47 -4.67
C SER A 18 31.16 -36.57 -3.73
N PRO A 19 32.02 -37.49 -3.25
CA PRO A 19 31.60 -38.48 -2.26
C PRO A 19 31.04 -37.87 -0.96
N SER A 20 31.45 -36.64 -0.59
CA SER A 20 30.84 -35.91 0.53
C SER A 20 29.41 -35.46 0.21
N ALA A 21 29.17 -34.88 -0.96
CA ALA A 21 27.85 -34.46 -1.41
C ALA A 21 26.88 -35.63 -1.56
N LYS A 22 27.31 -36.76 -2.15
CA LYS A 22 26.49 -37.98 -2.25
C LYS A 22 26.08 -38.51 -0.87
N ARG A 23 27.01 -38.53 0.09
CA ARG A 23 26.72 -38.91 1.49
C ARG A 23 25.71 -37.96 2.14
N ALA A 24 25.88 -36.66 1.93
CA ALA A 24 25.02 -35.63 2.50
C ALA A 24 23.58 -35.73 1.96
N GLN A 25 23.42 -35.89 0.64
CA GLN A 25 22.11 -36.09 0.01
C GLN A 25 21.45 -37.40 0.47
N ALA A 26 22.16 -38.53 0.46
CA ALA A 26 21.60 -39.80 0.93
C ALA A 26 21.20 -39.74 2.41
N THR A 27 22.01 -39.12 3.26
CA THR A 27 21.70 -38.94 4.69
C THR A 27 20.45 -38.07 4.88
N ALA A 28 20.31 -36.99 4.11
CA ALA A 28 19.12 -36.15 4.13
C ALA A 28 17.88 -36.93 3.64
N MET A 29 17.98 -37.68 2.54
CA MET A 29 16.87 -38.49 2.03
C MET A 29 16.41 -39.54 3.04
N ILE A 30 17.35 -40.21 3.73
CA ILE A 30 17.02 -41.14 4.82
C ILE A 30 16.37 -40.40 5.99
N ARG A 31 16.84 -39.20 6.34
CA ARG A 31 16.28 -38.47 7.48
C ARG A 31 14.86 -37.96 7.22
N PHE A 32 14.61 -37.41 6.04
CA PHE A 32 13.34 -36.76 5.68
C PHE A 32 12.30 -37.74 5.11
N GLY A 33 12.76 -38.71 4.31
CA GLY A 33 11.90 -39.72 3.69
C GLY A 33 11.77 -40.98 4.54
N GLY A 34 12.65 -41.18 5.52
CA GLY A 34 12.78 -42.43 6.27
C GLY A 34 12.00 -42.50 7.58
N THR A 35 11.40 -43.66 7.82
CA THR A 35 11.02 -44.10 9.16
C THR A 35 12.10 -45.03 9.69
N ILE A 36 12.65 -44.72 10.86
CA ILE A 36 13.72 -45.49 11.49
C ILE A 36 13.15 -46.19 12.71
N HIS A 37 13.09 -47.52 12.67
CA HIS A 37 12.60 -48.34 13.78
C HIS A 37 13.71 -49.18 14.38
N LEU A 38 13.82 -49.19 15.71
CA LEU A 38 14.69 -50.09 16.46
C LEU A 38 13.86 -51.27 16.97
N VAL A 39 13.99 -52.44 16.35
CA VAL A 39 13.30 -53.66 16.77
C VAL A 39 14.33 -54.64 17.33
N ARG A 40 14.27 -54.92 18.65
CA ARG A 40 15.24 -55.79 19.35
C ARG A 40 16.70 -55.38 19.09
N ASN A 41 17.00 -54.08 19.20
CA ASN A 41 18.31 -53.48 18.94
C ASN A 41 18.85 -53.61 17.49
N GLN A 42 17.96 -53.94 16.53
CA GLN A 42 18.26 -53.90 15.10
C GLN A 42 17.45 -52.80 14.44
N ALA A 43 18.14 -51.86 13.78
CA ALA A 43 17.51 -50.82 12.99
C ALA A 43 16.96 -51.35 11.68
N VAL A 44 15.73 -50.97 11.37
CA VAL A 44 15.12 -51.05 10.05
C VAL A 44 14.98 -49.64 9.52
N VAL A 45 15.52 -49.40 8.32
CA VAL A 45 15.44 -48.12 7.62
C VAL A 45 14.55 -48.30 6.41
N GLU A 46 13.44 -47.58 6.40
CA GLU A 46 12.46 -47.60 5.31
C GLU A 46 12.18 -46.17 4.86
N CYS A 47 12.49 -45.85 3.61
CA CYS A 47 12.31 -44.51 3.04
C CYS A 47 11.22 -44.52 1.98
N THR A 48 10.29 -43.57 2.04
CA THR A 48 9.16 -43.45 1.12
C THR A 48 9.28 -42.18 0.30
N PHE A 49 9.10 -42.30 -1.02
CA PHE A 49 9.16 -41.21 -1.99
C PHE A 49 7.93 -41.21 -2.90
N ASP A 50 7.58 -40.05 -3.41
CA ASP A 50 6.58 -39.87 -4.49
C ASP A 50 7.21 -39.96 -5.89
N SER A 51 8.54 -39.84 -6.00
CA SER A 51 9.28 -39.99 -7.25
C SER A 51 10.03 -41.33 -7.31
N HIS A 52 9.81 -42.09 -8.39
CA HIS A 52 10.59 -43.30 -8.69
C HIS A 52 12.09 -42.98 -8.87
N ALA A 53 12.40 -41.86 -9.53
CA ALA A 53 13.78 -41.43 -9.78
C ALA A 53 14.52 -41.15 -8.47
N ALA A 54 13.87 -40.47 -7.52
CA ALA A 54 14.42 -40.24 -6.18
C ALA A 54 14.68 -41.56 -5.43
N ALA A 55 13.73 -42.49 -5.45
CA ALA A 55 13.86 -43.78 -4.79
C ALA A 55 14.98 -44.64 -5.40
N SER A 56 15.06 -44.67 -6.73
CA SER A 56 16.13 -45.37 -7.47
C SER A 56 17.50 -44.77 -7.18
N TRP A 57 17.60 -43.43 -7.15
CA TRP A 57 18.82 -42.72 -6.78
C TRP A 57 19.31 -43.12 -5.38
N LEU A 58 18.41 -43.13 -4.38
CA LEU A 58 18.79 -43.52 -3.02
C LEU A 58 19.27 -44.97 -2.96
N ARG A 59 18.56 -45.91 -3.61
CA ARG A 59 18.97 -47.31 -3.66
C ARG A 59 20.39 -47.46 -4.24
N GLN A 60 20.68 -46.76 -5.33
CA GLN A 60 22.01 -46.80 -5.94
C GLN A 60 23.06 -46.17 -5.02
N ALA A 61 22.76 -45.01 -4.43
CA ALA A 61 23.66 -44.34 -3.50
C ALA A 61 23.97 -45.20 -2.25
N LEU A 62 22.99 -45.94 -1.72
CA LEU A 62 23.22 -46.88 -0.61
C LEU A 62 24.24 -47.95 -0.96
N LYS A 63 24.18 -48.49 -2.18
CA LYS A 63 25.15 -49.49 -2.66
C LYS A 63 26.53 -48.88 -2.91
N GLU A 64 26.60 -47.78 -3.66
CA GLU A 64 27.88 -47.16 -4.05
C GLU A 64 28.63 -46.51 -2.89
N VAL A 65 27.90 -45.80 -2.02
CA VAL A 65 28.50 -44.93 -1.01
C VAL A 65 28.66 -45.66 0.32
N TYR A 66 27.72 -46.53 0.66
CA TYR A 66 27.68 -47.20 1.97
C TYR A 66 27.92 -48.71 1.89
N GLY A 67 27.98 -49.29 0.68
CA GLY A 67 28.13 -50.73 0.48
C GLY A 67 26.93 -51.52 1.00
N ARG A 68 25.72 -50.95 0.93
CA ARG A 68 24.49 -51.55 1.46
C ARG A 68 23.49 -51.80 0.36
N ASP A 69 23.06 -53.05 0.24
CA ASP A 69 21.92 -53.40 -0.61
C ASP A 69 20.60 -52.94 0.02
N ALA A 70 19.69 -52.51 -0.83
CA ALA A 70 18.34 -52.09 -0.47
C ALA A 70 17.34 -52.62 -1.50
N GLU A 71 16.18 -53.04 -1.02
CA GLU A 71 15.04 -53.35 -1.87
C GLU A 71 14.32 -52.06 -2.27
N LEU A 72 13.80 -52.04 -3.49
CA LEU A 72 12.93 -50.97 -4.01
C LEU A 72 11.65 -51.60 -4.54
N TYR A 73 10.52 -51.21 -3.97
CA TYR A 73 9.21 -51.67 -4.42
C TYR A 73 8.21 -50.51 -4.45
N ARG A 74 7.13 -50.71 -5.21
CA ARG A 74 6.05 -49.73 -5.42
C ARG A 74 4.85 -50.11 -4.55
N ILE A 75 4.23 -49.12 -3.93
CA ILE A 75 2.97 -49.25 -3.21
C ILE A 75 1.97 -48.29 -3.85
N ASP A 76 0.88 -48.83 -4.37
CA ASP A 76 -0.26 -48.05 -4.84
C ASP A 76 -1.35 -48.06 -3.76
N SER A 77 -1.93 -46.89 -3.48
CA SER A 77 -2.95 -46.73 -2.43
C SER A 77 -4.03 -45.77 -2.87
N ASN A 78 -5.29 -46.09 -2.58
CA ASN A 78 -6.40 -45.19 -2.82
C ASN A 78 -6.60 -44.25 -1.64
N THR A 79 -6.55 -42.95 -1.90
CA THR A 79 -6.82 -41.90 -0.92
C THR A 79 -8.09 -41.12 -1.30
N ALA A 80 -8.63 -40.33 -0.38
CA ALA A 80 -9.77 -39.46 -0.64
C ALA A 80 -9.53 -38.46 -1.80
N ASN A 81 -8.26 -38.20 -2.15
CA ASN A 81 -7.86 -37.28 -3.20
C ASN A 81 -7.42 -38.00 -4.49
N GLY A 82 -7.65 -39.31 -4.59
CA GLY A 82 -7.27 -40.13 -5.74
C GLY A 82 -6.23 -41.22 -5.43
N GLU A 83 -5.81 -41.92 -6.48
CA GLU A 83 -4.77 -42.94 -6.41
C GLU A 83 -3.41 -42.30 -6.19
N VAL A 84 -2.69 -42.75 -5.16
CA VAL A 84 -1.37 -42.26 -4.78
C VAL A 84 -0.38 -43.41 -4.90
N THR A 85 0.60 -43.23 -5.80
CA THR A 85 1.75 -44.13 -5.95
C THR A 85 2.87 -43.68 -5.02
N ARG A 86 3.48 -44.62 -4.31
CA ARG A 86 4.67 -44.39 -3.49
C ARG A 86 5.75 -45.43 -3.80
N HIS A 87 7.00 -45.01 -3.74
CA HIS A 87 8.17 -45.86 -3.92
C HIS A 87 8.90 -46.02 -2.59
N VAL A 88 9.12 -47.26 -2.17
CA VAL A 88 9.73 -47.58 -0.87
C VAL A 88 11.10 -48.20 -1.07
N VAL A 89 12.10 -47.60 -0.44
CA VAL A 89 13.47 -48.11 -0.34
C VAL A 89 13.66 -48.69 1.05
N ARG A 90 13.93 -50.00 1.17
CA ARG A 90 14.05 -50.69 2.45
C ARG A 90 15.39 -51.40 2.59
N VAL A 91 16.06 -51.19 3.72
CA VAL A 91 17.31 -51.87 4.09
C VAL A 91 17.01 -52.89 5.20
N PHE A 92 17.18 -54.18 4.92
CA PHE A 92 16.75 -55.30 5.78
C PHE A 92 17.74 -55.71 6.89
N LYS A 93 17.23 -56.56 7.80
CA LYS A 93 17.89 -57.07 9.02
C LYS A 93 19.04 -58.04 8.72
N ASN A 94 20.21 -57.72 9.29
CA ASN A 94 21.32 -58.57 9.77
C ASN A 94 22.50 -57.66 10.13
N GLY A 95 22.23 -56.59 10.89
CA GLY A 95 23.23 -55.54 11.20
C GLY A 95 23.41 -54.45 10.14
N SER A 96 22.92 -54.63 8.91
CA SER A 96 23.03 -53.65 7.82
C SER A 96 22.37 -52.30 8.12
N GLY A 97 21.19 -52.28 8.75
CA GLY A 97 20.52 -51.04 9.14
C GLY A 97 21.27 -50.27 10.24
N ASN A 98 21.78 -50.97 11.27
CA ASN A 98 22.60 -50.32 12.31
C ASN A 98 23.89 -49.77 11.71
N ALA A 99 24.54 -50.52 10.84
CA ALA A 99 25.76 -50.09 10.18
C ALA A 99 25.51 -48.86 9.29
N LEU A 100 24.42 -48.84 8.53
CA LEU A 100 24.02 -47.68 7.73
C LEU A 100 23.76 -46.45 8.60
N LEU A 101 23.00 -46.58 9.70
CA LEU A 101 22.73 -45.45 10.58
C LEU A 101 23.99 -44.93 11.28
N ARG A 102 24.95 -45.80 11.61
CA ARG A 102 26.27 -45.38 12.14
C ARG A 102 27.11 -44.68 11.06
N GLN A 103 27.15 -45.20 9.83
CA GLN A 103 27.89 -44.61 8.72
C GLN A 103 27.31 -43.26 8.27
N THR A 104 25.99 -43.09 8.36
CA THR A 104 25.32 -41.81 8.07
C THR A 104 25.43 -40.82 9.23
N GLY A 105 25.65 -41.30 10.47
CA GLY A 105 25.63 -40.48 11.69
C GLY A 105 24.22 -40.27 12.26
N LEU A 106 23.22 -40.98 11.75
CA LEU A 106 21.83 -40.95 12.24
C LEU A 106 21.60 -41.84 13.47
N LEU A 107 22.59 -42.66 13.85
CA LEU A 107 22.66 -43.33 15.15
C LEU A 107 23.91 -42.85 15.88
N ASP A 108 23.70 -42.15 17.01
CA ASP A 108 24.78 -41.63 17.84
C ASP A 108 25.60 -42.77 18.45
N LEU A 109 26.92 -42.73 18.25
CA LEU A 109 27.81 -43.83 18.64
C LEU A 109 27.93 -44.00 20.16
N ARG A 110 27.74 -42.93 20.94
CA ARG A 110 27.92 -42.93 22.40
C ARG A 110 26.66 -43.35 23.13
N THR A 111 25.52 -42.82 22.69
CA THR A 111 24.23 -43.01 23.34
C THR A 111 23.41 -44.13 22.71
N SER A 112 23.81 -44.62 21.52
CA SER A 112 23.02 -45.55 20.70
C SER A 112 21.58 -45.06 20.45
N ARG A 113 21.37 -43.74 20.49
CA ARG A 113 20.08 -43.10 20.20
C ARG A 113 20.07 -42.56 18.78
N ILE A 114 18.88 -42.47 18.20
CA ILE A 114 18.69 -41.86 16.88
C ILE A 114 18.95 -40.35 16.99
N THR A 115 19.83 -39.84 16.12
CA THR A 115 20.13 -38.40 16.02
C THR A 115 18.86 -37.65 15.67
N ARG A 116 18.56 -36.55 16.38
CA ARG A 116 17.31 -35.81 16.16
C ARG A 116 17.36 -34.88 14.94
N GLY A 117 18.43 -34.13 14.76
CA GLY A 117 18.61 -33.30 13.58
C GLY A 117 19.25 -34.04 12.40
N LEU A 118 19.98 -33.29 11.61
CA LEU A 118 21.00 -33.84 10.73
C LEU A 118 22.33 -34.04 11.49
N PRO A 119 23.14 -35.04 11.13
CA PRO A 119 24.38 -35.34 11.84
C PRO A 119 25.40 -34.17 11.79
N PRO A 120 26.12 -33.87 12.89
CA PRO A 120 27.11 -32.78 12.95
C PRO A 120 28.16 -32.78 11.84
N ASN A 121 28.60 -33.95 11.40
CA ASN A 121 29.56 -34.11 10.30
C ASN A 121 28.98 -33.73 8.92
N ILE A 122 27.65 -33.61 8.80
CA ILE A 122 26.95 -33.13 7.61
C ILE A 122 26.66 -31.62 7.70
N ILE A 123 26.30 -31.12 8.88
CA ILE A 123 25.92 -29.70 9.10
C ILE A 123 27.10 -28.77 9.47
N GLY A 124 28.15 -29.33 10.06
CA GLY A 124 29.24 -28.58 10.70
C GLY A 124 30.34 -28.14 9.74
N ASN A 125 30.48 -28.78 8.59
CA ASN A 125 31.48 -28.40 7.59
C ASN A 125 30.91 -27.29 6.70
N ASN A 126 31.71 -26.26 6.41
CA ASN A 126 31.38 -25.20 5.44
C ASN A 126 31.47 -25.68 3.97
N ASP A 127 31.24 -26.98 3.72
CA ASP A 127 31.21 -27.56 2.38
C ASP A 127 29.89 -27.18 1.69
N ILE A 128 29.95 -26.16 0.83
CA ILE A 128 28.80 -25.65 0.07
C ILE A 128 28.18 -26.74 -0.82
N ALA A 129 28.98 -27.67 -1.36
CA ALA A 129 28.45 -28.76 -2.19
C ALA A 129 27.62 -29.73 -1.35
N ALA A 130 28.08 -30.05 -0.13
CA ALA A 130 27.32 -30.85 0.82
C ALA A 130 26.03 -30.13 1.25
N ILE A 131 26.06 -28.83 1.51
CA ILE A 131 24.88 -28.02 1.88
C ILE A 131 23.82 -28.04 0.77
N LYS A 132 24.23 -27.83 -0.49
CA LYS A 132 23.35 -27.94 -1.66
C LYS A 132 22.74 -29.35 -1.78
N ALA A 133 23.55 -30.38 -1.55
CA ALA A 133 23.14 -31.77 -1.61
C ALA A 133 22.16 -32.16 -0.49
N VAL A 134 22.29 -31.58 0.71
CA VAL A 134 21.31 -31.76 1.79
C VAL A 134 19.95 -31.18 1.42
N TRP A 135 19.93 -29.93 0.92
CA TRP A 135 18.69 -29.31 0.44
C TRP A 135 18.03 -30.13 -0.67
N ARG A 136 18.83 -30.60 -1.63
CA ARG A 136 18.35 -31.51 -2.68
C ARG A 136 17.74 -32.78 -2.10
N GLY A 137 18.42 -33.44 -1.17
CA GLY A 137 17.94 -34.69 -0.55
C GLY A 137 16.65 -34.49 0.27
N ALA A 138 16.54 -33.37 0.97
CA ALA A 138 15.33 -33.03 1.73
C ALA A 138 14.15 -32.72 0.78
N PHE A 139 14.39 -31.98 -0.30
CA PHE A 139 13.38 -31.68 -1.31
C PHE A 139 12.92 -32.93 -2.09
N LEU A 140 13.84 -33.80 -2.49
CA LEU A 140 13.51 -35.09 -3.13
C LEU A 140 12.66 -35.99 -2.22
N ALA A 141 12.85 -35.91 -0.89
CA ALA A 141 12.12 -36.72 0.06
C ALA A 141 10.72 -36.17 0.41
N ARG A 142 10.63 -34.86 0.66
CA ARG A 142 9.44 -34.22 1.26
C ARG A 142 9.16 -32.81 0.73
N GLY A 143 9.74 -32.46 -0.42
CA GLY A 143 9.57 -31.18 -1.06
C GLY A 143 8.28 -31.07 -1.84
N GLU A 144 7.68 -29.89 -1.79
CA GLU A 144 6.55 -29.43 -2.61
C GLU A 144 6.92 -28.11 -3.30
N LEU A 145 6.40 -27.91 -4.51
CA LEU A 145 6.55 -26.67 -5.28
C LEU A 145 5.21 -26.33 -5.91
N SER A 146 4.77 -25.10 -5.72
CA SER A 146 3.52 -24.61 -6.30
C SER A 146 3.65 -24.30 -7.78
N ASP A 147 2.52 -24.28 -8.47
CA ASP A 147 2.47 -23.73 -9.82
C ASP A 147 2.75 -22.21 -9.79
N PRO A 148 3.54 -21.69 -10.75
CA PRO A 148 4.00 -20.30 -10.78
C PRO A 148 2.91 -19.26 -11.12
N GLY A 149 1.71 -19.69 -11.53
CA GLY A 149 0.56 -18.81 -11.83
C GLY A 149 -0.32 -18.47 -10.62
N LYS A 150 0.02 -18.96 -9.43
CA LYS A 150 -0.64 -18.67 -8.14
C LYS A 150 0.41 -18.09 -7.17
N ALA A 151 0.03 -17.83 -5.92
CA ALA A 151 0.99 -17.44 -4.88
C ALA A 151 2.11 -18.50 -4.79
N GLY A 152 3.31 -18.15 -5.30
CA GLY A 152 4.44 -19.04 -5.43
C GLY A 152 4.92 -19.53 -4.07
N TYR A 153 5.09 -20.84 -3.88
CA TYR A 153 5.72 -21.40 -2.70
C TYR A 153 6.56 -22.63 -3.03
N LEU A 154 7.66 -22.77 -2.29
CA LEU A 154 8.44 -23.99 -2.15
C LEU A 154 8.41 -24.37 -0.67
N GLU A 155 8.11 -25.62 -0.36
CA GLU A 155 8.18 -26.09 1.02
C GLU A 155 8.77 -27.48 1.16
N VAL A 156 9.35 -27.78 2.32
CA VAL A 156 9.86 -29.10 2.67
C VAL A 156 9.29 -29.50 4.03
N ALA A 157 8.51 -30.58 4.06
CA ALA A 157 8.02 -31.14 5.32
C ALA A 157 9.18 -31.79 6.11
N CYS A 158 9.36 -31.33 7.33
CA CYS A 158 10.43 -31.71 8.24
C CYS A 158 9.90 -32.71 9.27
N PRO A 159 10.61 -33.84 9.50
CA PRO A 159 10.20 -34.81 10.51
C PRO A 159 10.11 -34.21 11.92
N MET A 160 11.01 -33.26 12.25
CA MET A 160 11.14 -32.67 13.60
C MET A 160 11.78 -31.28 13.57
N SER A 161 11.68 -30.54 14.67
CA SER A 161 12.20 -29.17 14.83
C SER A 161 13.68 -29.01 14.53
N GLU A 162 14.51 -29.97 14.97
CA GLU A 162 15.95 -29.92 14.74
C GLU A 162 16.31 -30.06 13.25
N THR A 163 15.50 -30.77 12.46
CA THR A 163 15.70 -30.87 11.01
C THR A 163 15.27 -29.59 10.28
N ALA A 164 14.22 -28.92 10.74
CA ALA A 164 13.77 -27.64 10.19
C ALA A 164 14.81 -26.55 10.45
N LEU A 165 15.29 -26.43 11.69
CA LEU A 165 16.36 -25.49 12.07
C LEU A 165 17.65 -25.71 11.27
N ALA A 166 18.02 -26.97 11.03
CA ALA A 166 19.18 -27.30 10.21
C ALA A 166 19.02 -26.80 8.77
N LEU A 167 17.86 -27.04 8.14
CA LEU A 167 17.56 -26.53 6.79
C LEU A 167 17.58 -25.00 6.74
N VAL A 168 16.97 -24.31 7.71
CA VAL A 168 17.02 -22.85 7.82
C VAL A 168 18.46 -22.34 7.86
N GLY A 169 19.29 -22.91 8.73
CA GLY A 169 20.70 -22.53 8.84
C GLY A 169 21.49 -22.76 7.55
N MET A 170 21.21 -23.87 6.86
CA MET A 170 21.82 -24.19 5.56
C MET A 170 21.35 -23.29 4.42
N ALA A 171 20.06 -22.94 4.35
CA ALA A 171 19.56 -21.99 3.36
C ALA A 171 20.20 -20.61 3.54
N ARG A 172 20.36 -20.15 4.78
CA ARG A 172 21.06 -18.89 5.07
C ARG A 172 22.49 -18.88 4.52
N ARG A 173 23.21 -20.01 4.61
CA ARG A 173 24.56 -20.16 4.02
C ARG A 173 24.56 -20.15 2.48
N LEU A 174 23.43 -20.44 1.85
CA LEU A 174 23.22 -20.32 0.40
C LEU A 174 22.69 -18.94 -0.02
N GLY A 175 22.58 -17.99 0.92
CA GLY A 175 22.03 -16.65 0.67
C GLY A 175 20.52 -16.65 0.45
N VAL A 176 19.81 -17.66 0.97
CA VAL A 176 18.35 -17.79 0.85
C VAL A 176 17.74 -17.71 2.26
N GLN A 177 16.78 -16.81 2.47
CA GLN A 177 16.04 -16.73 3.73
C GLN A 177 14.77 -17.57 3.65
N VAL A 178 14.67 -18.60 4.49
CA VAL A 178 13.50 -19.50 4.58
C VAL A 178 12.91 -19.42 5.98
N LYS A 179 11.60 -19.64 6.12
CA LYS A 179 10.89 -19.62 7.41
C LYS A 179 10.46 -21.02 7.81
N THR A 180 10.34 -21.30 9.10
CA THR A 180 9.62 -22.49 9.58
C THR A 180 8.13 -22.18 9.73
N ARG A 181 7.28 -23.16 9.46
CA ARG A 181 5.82 -23.07 9.62
C ARG A 181 5.31 -24.41 10.12
N GLN A 182 4.50 -24.41 11.17
CA GLN A 182 3.84 -25.63 11.64
C GLN A 182 2.48 -25.80 10.95
N VAL A 183 2.24 -26.96 10.34
CA VAL A 183 0.97 -27.30 9.67
C VAL A 183 0.54 -28.68 10.11
N ARG A 184 -0.61 -28.78 10.81
CA ARG A 184 -1.19 -30.07 11.28
C ARG A 184 -0.15 -30.97 11.98
N ASN A 185 0.57 -30.43 12.96
CA ASN A 185 1.67 -31.07 13.70
C ASN A 185 2.90 -31.49 12.87
N THR A 186 2.98 -31.12 11.60
CA THR A 186 4.19 -31.28 10.79
C THR A 186 4.90 -29.94 10.69
N GLU A 187 6.17 -29.90 11.05
CA GLU A 187 6.97 -28.71 10.75
C GLU A 187 7.32 -28.68 9.28
N ARG A 188 7.29 -27.49 8.68
CA ARG A 188 7.67 -27.26 7.29
C ARG A 188 8.67 -26.12 7.24
N VAL A 189 9.64 -26.22 6.35
CA VAL A 189 10.44 -25.06 5.94
C VAL A 189 9.84 -24.54 4.65
N VAL A 190 9.42 -23.28 4.66
CA VAL A 190 8.61 -22.65 3.60
C VAL A 190 9.34 -21.43 3.05
N LEU A 191 9.22 -21.24 1.74
CA LEU A 191 9.76 -20.13 0.99
C LEU A 191 8.70 -19.63 -0.01
N ASN A 192 8.32 -18.35 0.08
CA ASN A 192 7.28 -17.75 -0.76
C ASN A 192 7.80 -16.67 -1.72
N ASP A 193 9.05 -16.21 -1.52
CA ASP A 193 9.65 -15.23 -2.42
C ASP A 193 10.08 -15.90 -3.72
N ALA A 194 9.58 -15.40 -4.85
CA ALA A 194 9.76 -16.01 -6.16
C ALA A 194 11.24 -16.07 -6.58
N PHE A 195 12.00 -15.00 -6.32
CA PHE A 195 13.43 -14.95 -6.65
C PHE A 195 14.25 -15.91 -5.78
N ALA A 196 13.91 -16.02 -4.49
CA ALA A 196 14.52 -16.97 -3.59
C ALA A 196 14.17 -18.42 -3.94
N ILE A 197 12.94 -18.70 -4.40
CA ILE A 197 12.54 -20.04 -4.90
C ILE A 197 13.42 -20.42 -6.10
N GLU A 198 13.51 -19.53 -7.10
CA GLU A 198 14.35 -19.74 -8.29
C GLU A 198 15.82 -19.97 -7.89
N ARG A 199 16.35 -19.15 -6.98
CA ARG A 199 17.71 -19.27 -6.45
C ARG A 199 17.94 -20.58 -5.72
N LEU A 200 16.98 -21.03 -4.90
CA LEU A 200 17.10 -22.28 -4.15
C LEU A 200 17.02 -23.50 -5.06
N LEU A 201 16.11 -23.52 -6.03
CA LEU A 201 16.03 -24.56 -7.07
C LEU A 201 17.34 -24.65 -7.86
N THR A 202 17.87 -23.51 -8.30
CA THR A 202 19.18 -23.42 -8.98
C THR A 202 20.30 -23.93 -8.10
N ASN A 203 20.32 -23.58 -6.81
CA ASN A 203 21.33 -24.06 -5.86
C ASN A 203 21.25 -25.57 -5.62
N MET A 204 20.06 -26.17 -5.64
CA MET A 204 19.88 -27.62 -5.59
C MET A 204 20.33 -28.30 -6.89
N GLY A 205 20.40 -27.58 -8.00
CA GLY A 205 20.82 -28.08 -9.32
C GLY A 205 19.67 -28.24 -10.32
N ALA A 206 18.47 -27.77 -9.99
CA ALA A 206 17.29 -27.77 -10.86
C ALA A 206 17.28 -26.53 -11.76
N VAL A 207 18.34 -26.34 -12.57
CA VAL A 207 18.55 -25.09 -13.33
C VAL A 207 17.53 -24.94 -14.45
N HIS A 208 17.20 -26.03 -15.15
CA HIS A 208 16.26 -25.98 -16.27
C HIS A 208 14.84 -25.73 -15.78
N THR A 209 14.40 -26.49 -14.78
CA THR A 209 13.05 -26.34 -14.23
C THR A 209 12.87 -25.04 -13.43
N ALA A 210 13.92 -24.48 -12.81
CA ALA A 210 13.86 -23.15 -12.21
C ALA A 210 13.56 -22.05 -13.24
N ARG A 211 14.20 -22.10 -14.42
CA ARG A 211 13.95 -21.15 -15.51
C ARG A 211 12.52 -21.28 -16.05
N GLU A 212 12.06 -22.52 -16.24
CA GLU A 212 10.68 -22.76 -16.69
C GLU A 212 9.65 -22.28 -15.67
N TRP A 213 9.90 -22.49 -14.37
CA TRP A 213 9.08 -21.99 -13.28
C TRP A 213 8.98 -20.46 -13.30
N SER A 214 10.11 -19.77 -13.44
CA SER A 214 10.18 -18.30 -13.50
C SER A 214 9.50 -17.74 -14.77
N GLY A 215 9.69 -18.38 -15.92
CA GLY A 215 9.05 -18.00 -17.18
C GLY A 215 7.52 -18.05 -17.11
N LYS A 216 6.96 -19.15 -16.61
CA LYS A 216 5.50 -19.31 -16.45
C LYS A 216 4.91 -18.28 -15.48
N ARG A 217 5.67 -17.80 -14.48
CA ARG A 217 5.24 -16.73 -13.56
C ARG A 217 5.06 -15.40 -14.29
N ASN A 218 6.05 -15.01 -15.09
CA ASN A 218 6.02 -13.76 -15.85
C ASN A 218 4.84 -13.73 -16.84
N ASP A 219 4.55 -14.86 -17.48
CA ASP A 219 3.38 -15.00 -18.36
C ASP A 219 2.05 -14.87 -17.60
N GLY A 220 1.98 -15.45 -16.40
CA GLY A 220 0.81 -15.36 -15.51
C GLY A 220 0.53 -13.94 -15.04
N GLU A 221 1.56 -13.19 -14.65
CA GLU A 221 1.44 -11.78 -14.25
C GLU A 221 0.99 -10.89 -15.40
N SER A 222 1.57 -11.10 -16.60
CA SER A 222 1.21 -10.39 -17.82
C SER A 222 -0.26 -10.62 -18.21
N ARG A 223 -0.70 -11.88 -18.18
CA ARG A 223 -2.11 -12.25 -18.39
C ARG A 223 -3.04 -11.66 -17.32
N GLY A 224 -2.62 -11.67 -16.06
CA GLY A 224 -3.39 -11.07 -14.96
C GLY A 224 -3.59 -9.56 -15.14
N LYS A 225 -2.57 -8.85 -15.62
CA LYS A 225 -2.64 -7.42 -15.94
C LYS A 225 -3.59 -7.15 -17.12
N ALA A 226 -3.47 -7.93 -18.20
CA ALA A 226 -4.35 -7.83 -19.36
C ALA A 226 -5.82 -8.10 -18.99
N ASN A 227 -6.10 -9.13 -18.19
CA ASN A 227 -7.46 -9.44 -17.74
C ASN A 227 -8.05 -8.33 -16.85
N ARG A 228 -7.24 -7.71 -15.98
CA ARG A 228 -7.70 -6.56 -15.17
C ARG A 228 -8.09 -5.38 -16.05
N LEU A 229 -7.28 -5.10 -17.08
CA LEU A 229 -7.56 -4.03 -18.03
C LEU A 229 -8.85 -4.32 -18.84
N ALA A 230 -8.97 -5.53 -19.39
CA ALA A 230 -10.17 -5.94 -20.13
C ALA A 230 -11.44 -5.89 -19.27
N ASN A 231 -11.37 -6.32 -18.01
CA ASN A 231 -12.50 -6.23 -17.08
C ASN A 231 -12.85 -4.77 -16.72
N PHE A 232 -11.84 -3.90 -16.63
CA PHE A 232 -12.05 -2.48 -16.41
C PHE A 232 -12.74 -1.83 -17.62
N ASP A 233 -12.32 -2.19 -18.83
CA ASP A 233 -12.93 -1.71 -20.08
C ASP A 233 -14.37 -2.19 -20.25
N ASP A 234 -14.66 -3.48 -19.99
CA ASP A 234 -16.04 -4.01 -20.01
C ASP A 234 -16.93 -3.28 -18.99
N ALA A 235 -16.44 -3.05 -17.77
CA ALA A 235 -17.18 -2.31 -16.75
C ALA A 235 -17.45 -0.84 -17.14
N ASN A 236 -16.52 -0.21 -17.86
CA ASN A 236 -16.70 1.15 -18.39
C ASN A 236 -17.68 1.19 -19.56
N MET A 237 -17.62 0.21 -20.47
CA MET A 237 -18.56 0.08 -21.58
C MET A 237 -20.00 -0.12 -21.08
N ARG A 238 -20.22 -1.01 -20.10
CA ARG A 238 -21.53 -1.22 -19.49
C ARG A 238 -22.09 0.03 -18.81
N ARG A 239 -21.24 0.77 -18.08
CA ARG A 239 -21.65 2.05 -17.47
C ARG A 239 -22.05 3.08 -18.52
N SER A 240 -21.28 3.19 -19.60
CA SER A 240 -21.53 4.12 -20.70
C SER A 240 -22.83 3.77 -21.43
N ALA A 241 -23.08 2.49 -21.70
CA ALA A 241 -24.32 2.01 -22.31
C ALA A 241 -25.54 2.31 -21.43
N LYS A 242 -25.45 2.04 -20.12
CA LYS A 242 -26.54 2.36 -19.17
C LYS A 242 -26.84 3.87 -19.14
N ALA A 243 -25.79 4.70 -19.08
CA ALA A 243 -25.95 6.16 -19.10
C ALA A 243 -26.58 6.68 -20.40
N ALA A 244 -26.26 6.06 -21.55
CA ALA A 244 -26.85 6.41 -22.84
C ALA A 244 -28.36 6.09 -22.89
N VAL A 245 -28.78 4.94 -22.37
CA VAL A 245 -30.19 4.55 -22.25
C VAL A 245 -30.97 5.52 -21.35
N GLU A 246 -30.43 5.84 -20.17
CA GLU A 246 -31.04 6.80 -19.25
C GLU A 246 -31.14 8.20 -19.85
N ALA A 247 -30.12 8.63 -20.60
CA ALA A 247 -30.13 9.92 -21.28
C ALA A 247 -31.22 9.98 -22.38
N CYS A 248 -31.40 8.91 -23.15
CA CYS A 248 -32.47 8.84 -24.16
C CYS A 248 -33.86 8.98 -23.52
N ALA A 249 -34.11 8.26 -22.43
CA ALA A 249 -35.40 8.34 -21.71
C ALA A 249 -35.68 9.76 -21.19
N LYS A 250 -34.67 10.43 -20.62
CA LYS A 250 -34.79 11.81 -20.13
C LYS A 250 -35.05 12.80 -21.26
N VAL A 251 -34.38 12.64 -22.41
CA VAL A 251 -34.60 13.51 -23.58
C VAL A 251 -36.00 13.32 -24.16
N GLN A 252 -36.50 12.09 -24.28
CA GLN A 252 -37.87 11.82 -24.71
C GLN A 252 -38.89 12.49 -23.79
N HIS A 253 -38.66 12.41 -22.48
CA HIS A 253 -39.51 13.08 -21.49
C HIS A 253 -39.48 14.60 -21.64
N ALA A 254 -38.28 15.19 -21.77
CA ALA A 254 -38.13 16.63 -21.99
C ALA A 254 -38.85 17.12 -23.26
N PHE A 255 -38.81 16.33 -24.34
CA PHE A 255 -39.54 16.66 -25.58
C PHE A 255 -41.05 16.68 -25.37
N LYS A 256 -41.61 15.74 -24.59
CA LYS A 256 -43.05 15.71 -24.26
C LYS A 256 -43.48 16.92 -23.43
N ILE A 257 -42.64 17.36 -22.49
CA ILE A 257 -42.95 18.48 -21.59
C ILE A 257 -42.92 19.82 -22.33
N LEU A 258 -41.87 20.03 -23.13
CA LEU A 258 -41.57 21.31 -23.75
C LEU A 258 -42.26 21.51 -25.11
N GLY A 259 -42.60 20.44 -25.83
CA GLY A 259 -43.30 20.54 -27.12
C GLY A 259 -42.59 21.47 -28.11
N ASP A 260 -43.33 22.46 -28.64
CA ASP A 260 -42.81 23.41 -29.63
C ASP A 260 -41.90 24.49 -29.04
N ASP A 261 -41.87 24.66 -27.71
CA ASP A 261 -41.10 25.71 -27.01
C ASP A 261 -39.59 25.37 -26.90
N ILE A 262 -39.14 24.24 -27.46
CA ILE A 262 -37.73 23.84 -27.42
C ILE A 262 -36.90 24.69 -28.40
N PRO A 263 -35.86 25.41 -27.92
CA PRO A 263 -34.92 26.11 -28.80
C PRO A 263 -34.25 25.16 -29.79
N GLU A 264 -34.08 25.59 -31.04
CA GLU A 264 -33.63 24.76 -32.17
C GLU A 264 -32.30 24.03 -31.91
N ASN A 265 -31.33 24.71 -31.31
CA ASN A 265 -30.03 24.12 -30.96
C ASN A 265 -30.11 23.02 -29.88
N LEU A 266 -31.10 23.09 -28.98
CA LEU A 266 -31.36 22.06 -27.97
C LEU A 266 -32.17 20.90 -28.54
N ARG A 267 -33.13 21.23 -29.43
CA ARG A 267 -33.91 20.26 -30.20
C ARG A 267 -33.00 19.39 -31.05
N ALA A 268 -32.07 19.99 -31.80
CA ALA A 268 -31.09 19.28 -32.61
C ALA A 268 -30.23 18.30 -31.76
N ALA A 269 -29.72 18.75 -30.62
CA ALA A 269 -28.91 17.90 -29.73
C ALA A 269 -29.71 16.76 -29.10
N GLY A 270 -30.96 17.02 -28.69
CA GLY A 270 -31.86 16.00 -28.18
C GLY A 270 -32.23 14.96 -29.26
N GLN A 271 -32.57 15.41 -30.46
CA GLN A 271 -32.92 14.55 -31.58
C GLN A 271 -31.74 13.64 -31.96
N LEU A 272 -30.54 14.22 -32.06
CA LEU A 272 -29.31 13.46 -32.33
C LEU A 272 -29.08 12.34 -31.29
N ARG A 273 -29.39 12.61 -30.01
CA ARG A 273 -29.30 11.60 -28.96
C ARG A 273 -30.31 10.46 -29.16
N LEU A 274 -31.52 10.76 -29.62
CA LEU A 274 -32.58 9.77 -29.86
C LEU A 274 -32.35 8.94 -31.12
N ASP A 275 -31.78 9.55 -32.16
CA ASP A 275 -31.50 8.90 -33.44
C ASP A 275 -30.30 7.95 -33.36
N HIS A 276 -29.32 8.29 -32.52
CA HIS A 276 -28.09 7.49 -32.35
C HIS A 276 -27.95 6.95 -30.94
N ARG A 277 -28.89 6.15 -30.44
CA ARG A 277 -29.02 5.81 -29.00
C ARG A 277 -27.76 5.20 -28.35
N ASP A 278 -26.94 4.53 -29.13
CA ASP A 278 -25.71 3.83 -28.76
C ASP A 278 -24.44 4.69 -28.89
N ALA A 279 -24.51 5.83 -29.59
CA ALA A 279 -23.34 6.68 -29.79
C ALA A 279 -22.85 7.30 -28.46
N THR A 280 -21.55 7.38 -28.28
CA THR A 280 -20.98 8.15 -27.16
C THR A 280 -21.29 9.64 -27.33
N LEU A 281 -21.14 10.43 -26.27
CA LEU A 281 -21.28 11.90 -26.38
C LEU A 281 -20.29 12.49 -27.39
N GLU A 282 -19.12 11.88 -27.55
CA GLU A 282 -18.13 12.27 -28.56
C GLU A 282 -18.61 11.91 -29.97
N GLY A 283 -19.18 10.71 -30.16
CA GLY A 283 -19.79 10.30 -31.41
C GLY A 283 -20.96 11.20 -31.81
N LEU A 284 -21.80 11.59 -30.84
CA LEU A 284 -22.83 12.60 -31.06
C LEU A 284 -22.24 13.95 -31.48
N GLY A 285 -21.18 14.41 -30.82
CA GLY A 285 -20.52 15.67 -31.19
C GLY A 285 -20.09 15.69 -32.66
N ARG A 286 -19.53 14.58 -33.16
CA ARG A 286 -19.13 14.41 -34.58
C ARG A 286 -20.30 14.35 -35.56
N LEU A 287 -21.44 13.80 -35.13
CA LEU A 287 -22.66 13.66 -35.95
C LEU A 287 -23.50 14.94 -36.01
N ALA A 288 -23.22 15.91 -35.14
CA ALA A 288 -23.89 17.21 -35.18
C ALA A 288 -23.45 18.00 -36.43
N ASP A 289 -24.33 18.87 -36.93
CA ASP A 289 -24.04 19.77 -38.06
C ASP A 289 -24.29 21.24 -37.66
N PRO A 290 -23.25 22.10 -37.61
CA PRO A 290 -21.83 21.74 -37.75
C PRO A 290 -21.35 20.85 -36.59
N PRO A 291 -20.26 20.05 -36.77
CA PRO A 291 -19.71 19.22 -35.71
C PRO A 291 -19.36 20.04 -34.48
N ILE A 292 -19.69 19.51 -33.30
CA ILE A 292 -19.43 20.17 -32.01
C ILE A 292 -18.67 19.24 -31.07
N THR A 293 -18.04 19.81 -30.05
CA THR A 293 -17.33 19.01 -29.05
C THR A 293 -18.29 18.16 -28.21
N LYS A 294 -17.77 17.10 -27.62
CA LYS A 294 -18.47 16.25 -26.65
C LYS A 294 -19.17 17.06 -25.55
N ASP A 295 -18.52 18.10 -25.04
CA ASP A 295 -19.06 18.93 -23.96
C ASP A 295 -20.12 19.91 -24.45
N ALA A 296 -19.99 20.41 -25.68
CA ALA A 296 -21.02 21.24 -26.30
C ALA A 296 -22.33 20.45 -26.47
N ILE A 297 -22.26 19.21 -26.96
CA ILE A 297 -23.46 18.36 -27.08
C ILE A 297 -24.02 17.93 -25.73
N ALA A 298 -23.15 17.55 -24.78
CA ALA A 298 -23.56 17.21 -23.42
C ALA A 298 -24.21 18.41 -22.71
N GLY A 299 -23.67 19.61 -22.89
CA GLY A 299 -24.18 20.86 -22.35
C GLY A 299 -25.54 21.23 -22.94
N ARG A 300 -25.74 21.05 -24.25
CA ARG A 300 -27.05 21.24 -24.90
C ARG A 300 -28.09 20.26 -24.36
N ILE A 301 -27.76 18.97 -24.26
CA ILE A 301 -28.67 17.96 -23.67
C ILE A 301 -28.99 18.32 -22.21
N ARG A 302 -28.00 18.74 -21.41
CA ARG A 302 -28.22 19.15 -20.02
C ARG A 302 -29.16 20.35 -19.91
N ARG A 303 -28.97 21.38 -20.74
CA ARG A 303 -29.84 22.58 -20.78
C ARG A 303 -31.27 22.22 -21.19
N LEU A 304 -31.45 21.31 -22.14
CA LEU A 304 -32.76 20.79 -22.53
C LEU A 304 -33.49 20.17 -21.32
N LEU A 305 -32.81 19.31 -20.56
CA LEU A 305 -33.39 18.66 -19.38
C LEU A 305 -33.71 19.66 -18.26
N GLN A 306 -32.85 20.66 -18.05
CA GLN A 306 -33.09 21.73 -17.09
C GLN A 306 -34.29 22.60 -17.46
N LEU A 307 -34.48 22.89 -18.75
CA LEU A 307 -35.63 23.65 -19.24
C LEU A 307 -36.93 22.88 -19.00
N ALA A 308 -36.95 21.58 -19.28
CA ALA A 308 -38.11 20.72 -19.00
C ALA A 308 -38.45 20.69 -17.50
N ALA A 309 -37.45 20.48 -16.64
CA ALA A 309 -37.65 20.48 -15.20
C ALA A 309 -38.16 21.83 -14.66
N LYS A 310 -37.76 22.95 -15.27
CA LYS A 310 -38.27 24.28 -14.91
C LYS A 310 -39.76 24.42 -15.26
N VAL A 311 -40.17 23.98 -16.46
CA VAL A 311 -41.57 24.02 -16.89
C VAL A 311 -42.44 23.12 -16.03
N GLU A 312 -41.96 21.93 -15.65
CA GLU A 312 -42.67 21.04 -14.73
C GLU A 312 -42.90 21.67 -13.36
N ARG A 313 -41.88 22.31 -12.78
CA ARG A 313 -42.03 23.03 -11.50
C ARG A 313 -43.04 24.18 -11.60
N GLN A 314 -43.00 24.94 -12.70
CA GLN A 314 -43.94 26.04 -12.92
C GLN A 314 -45.39 25.54 -13.10
N ARG A 315 -45.59 24.42 -13.81
CA ARG A 315 -46.92 23.78 -13.94
C ARG A 315 -47.42 23.24 -12.61
N ALA A 316 -46.53 22.66 -11.78
CA ALA A 316 -46.85 22.20 -10.44
C ALA A 316 -47.20 23.34 -9.47
N GLU A 317 -46.53 24.49 -9.58
CA GLU A 317 -46.82 25.71 -8.79
C GLU A 317 -48.10 26.43 -9.23
N GLN A 318 -48.56 26.23 -10.47
CA GLN A 318 -49.77 26.86 -11.04
C GLN A 318 -51.04 25.99 -10.95
N GLY A 319 -50.95 24.78 -10.38
CA GLY A 319 -52.12 23.98 -10.01
C GLY A 319 -52.88 23.30 -11.16
N ASP A 320 -52.24 23.03 -12.31
CA ASP A 320 -52.87 22.30 -13.40
C ASP A 320 -52.34 20.86 -13.47
N VAL A 321 -53.10 19.91 -12.92
CA VAL A 321 -52.82 18.47 -12.98
C VAL A 321 -54.11 17.72 -13.34
N PRO A 322 -54.13 16.92 -14.42
CA PRO A 322 -55.07 15.82 -14.54
C PRO A 322 -54.54 14.63 -13.72
N HIS A 323 -55.32 14.19 -12.74
CA HIS A 323 -55.06 12.97 -11.96
C HIS A 323 -54.96 11.72 -12.84
N THR A 324 -54.00 10.85 -12.55
CA THR A 324 -54.25 9.41 -12.32
C THR A 324 -53.09 8.76 -11.51
N HIS A 325 -53.44 8.35 -10.28
CA HIS A 325 -52.95 7.25 -9.41
C HIS A 325 -51.44 6.85 -9.39
N GLN A 326 -50.78 6.53 -8.28
CA GLN A 326 -51.14 6.35 -6.85
C GLN A 326 -49.82 6.29 -6.06
N GLU A 327 -49.81 6.89 -4.88
CA GLU A 327 -48.68 7.02 -3.93
C GLU A 327 -48.68 5.83 -2.92
N PRO A 328 -47.66 5.62 -2.05
CA PRO A 328 -47.55 6.49 -0.86
C PRO A 328 -46.13 6.85 -0.38
N HIS A 329 -46.01 8.14 -0.05
CA HIS A 329 -45.46 8.79 1.14
C HIS A 329 -44.49 8.05 2.09
N VAL A 330 -43.40 8.73 2.46
CA VAL A 330 -43.14 9.20 3.85
C VAL A 330 -42.54 10.61 3.82
N GLU A 331 -42.98 11.43 4.78
CA GLU A 331 -42.87 12.87 4.94
C GLU A 331 -41.49 13.44 5.32
N SER A 332 -41.40 14.73 5.01
CA SER A 332 -40.39 15.77 5.25
C SER A 332 -40.20 16.20 6.70
N VAL A 333 -39.08 16.89 6.98
CA VAL A 333 -39.10 18.12 7.81
C VAL A 333 -38.28 19.22 7.15
N GLN A 334 -38.87 20.41 7.15
CA GLN A 334 -38.54 21.65 6.46
C GLN A 334 -37.40 22.45 7.13
N ALA A 335 -36.75 23.33 6.35
CA ALA A 335 -36.14 24.55 6.87
C ALA A 335 -36.54 25.74 5.99
N SER A 336 -37.10 26.76 6.63
CA SER A 336 -37.61 28.01 6.08
C SER A 336 -36.51 29.05 5.89
N ASN A 337 -36.66 29.83 4.81
CA ASN A 337 -35.94 31.06 4.52
C ASN A 337 -36.27 32.18 5.52
N THR A 338 -35.35 33.15 5.70
CA THR A 338 -35.61 34.57 5.34
C THR A 338 -34.38 35.49 5.48
N SER A 339 -33.99 36.05 4.34
CA SER A 339 -33.63 37.45 4.02
C SER A 339 -32.84 38.40 4.95
N THR A 340 -31.92 39.11 4.25
CA THR A 340 -31.48 40.53 4.37
C THR A 340 -30.64 40.98 5.56
N HIS A 341 -29.41 41.45 5.28
CA HIS A 341 -29.03 42.86 5.45
C HIS A 341 -27.67 43.19 4.81
N ALA A 342 -27.60 44.38 4.21
CA ALA A 342 -26.42 45.00 3.66
C ALA A 342 -25.62 45.76 4.72
N MET A 343 -24.30 45.80 4.51
CA MET A 343 -23.30 46.80 4.93
C MET A 343 -23.33 47.32 6.38
N ASN A 344 -22.28 46.97 7.14
CA ASN A 344 -21.57 47.95 7.94
C ASN A 344 -20.09 47.59 8.03
N ALA A 345 -19.26 48.51 7.55
CA ALA A 345 -17.81 48.50 7.70
C ALA A 345 -17.46 48.91 9.12
N HIS A 346 -16.93 47.98 9.93
CA HIS A 346 -16.18 48.30 11.14
C HIS A 346 -14.92 47.44 11.14
N GLY A 347 -13.76 48.09 11.29
CA GLY A 347 -12.44 47.49 11.22
C GLY A 347 -12.30 46.37 12.24
N VAL A 348 -11.99 45.18 11.74
CA VAL A 348 -11.55 44.06 12.57
C VAL A 348 -10.03 44.18 12.70
N SER A 349 -9.57 44.58 13.87
CA SER A 349 -8.20 44.36 14.28
C SER A 349 -7.92 42.87 14.15
N ALA A 350 -6.95 42.49 13.31
CA ALA A 350 -6.46 41.13 13.20
C ALA A 350 -5.83 40.71 14.54
N GLN A 351 -6.66 40.18 15.44
CA GLN A 351 -6.19 39.34 16.53
C GLN A 351 -5.85 38.00 15.89
N THR A 352 -4.56 37.66 15.91
CA THR A 352 -4.01 36.37 15.51
C THR A 352 -4.73 35.26 16.27
N GLU A 353 -5.69 34.58 15.65
CA GLU A 353 -6.20 33.30 16.15
C GLU A 353 -5.03 32.30 16.11
N ARG A 354 -4.36 32.15 17.26
CA ARG A 354 -3.53 30.98 17.50
C ARG A 354 -4.46 29.77 17.48
N ILE A 355 -4.07 28.71 16.79
CA ILE A 355 -4.70 27.40 16.99
C ILE A 355 -4.45 27.03 18.46
N THR A 356 -5.44 27.25 19.31
CA THR A 356 -5.42 26.83 20.72
C THR A 356 -5.76 25.36 20.75
N MET A 357 -4.73 24.52 20.75
CA MET A 357 -4.86 23.07 20.85
C MET A 357 -4.32 22.62 22.20
N LYS A 358 -5.10 21.84 22.95
CA LYS A 358 -4.67 21.21 24.20
C LYS A 358 -3.50 20.27 23.92
N THR A 359 -2.47 20.37 24.75
CA THR A 359 -1.25 19.57 24.72
C THR A 359 -1.23 18.60 25.90
N LEU A 360 -0.25 17.70 25.95
CA LEU A 360 -0.08 16.78 27.08
C LEU A 360 -0.07 17.49 28.45
N LYS A 361 0.45 18.73 28.52
CA LYS A 361 0.49 19.53 29.75
C LYS A 361 -0.89 19.88 30.29
N ASP A 362 -1.87 20.02 29.41
CA ASP A 362 -3.23 20.42 29.76
C ASP A 362 -4.03 19.25 30.38
N LEU A 363 -3.53 18.01 30.29
CA LEU A 363 -4.14 16.84 30.94
C LEU A 363 -3.81 16.73 32.44
N GLY A 364 -2.87 17.53 32.95
CA GLY A 364 -2.46 17.48 34.37
C GLY A 364 -1.60 16.28 34.74
N ASP A 365 -1.74 15.76 35.96
CA ASP A 365 -0.96 14.61 36.45
C ASP A 365 -1.50 13.29 35.86
N LEU A 366 -0.65 12.60 35.10
CA LEU A 366 -0.97 11.35 34.41
C LEU A 366 -0.43 10.11 35.13
N LYS A 367 0.21 10.26 36.29
CA LYS A 367 0.76 9.13 37.04
C LYS A 367 -0.35 8.13 37.45
N GLY A 368 -0.17 6.87 37.06
CA GLY A 368 -1.13 5.79 37.33
C GLY A 368 -2.41 5.83 36.48
N LYS A 369 -2.60 6.84 35.63
CA LYS A 369 -3.75 6.97 34.73
C LYS A 369 -3.61 6.08 33.51
N ARG A 370 -4.73 5.56 33.01
CA ARG A 370 -4.83 4.83 31.74
C ARG A 370 -4.96 5.85 30.62
N VAL A 371 -3.96 5.97 29.76
CA VAL A 371 -3.95 6.97 28.69
C VAL A 371 -4.09 6.26 27.34
N LEU A 372 -5.20 6.53 26.66
CA LEU A 372 -5.42 6.05 25.30
C LEU A 372 -4.63 6.92 24.32
N VAL A 373 -3.78 6.30 23.50
CA VAL A 373 -2.95 6.99 22.50
C VAL A 373 -3.35 6.53 21.11
N ARG A 374 -3.93 7.41 20.30
CA ARG A 374 -4.21 7.12 18.88
C ARG A 374 -2.99 7.44 18.02
N ALA A 375 -2.25 6.41 17.63
CA ALA A 375 -1.05 6.55 16.79
C ALA A 375 -1.31 6.12 15.33
N ASP A 376 -0.53 6.64 14.38
CA ASP A 376 -0.58 6.18 12.98
C ASP A 376 0.45 5.08 12.72
N PHE A 377 0.12 3.82 13.02
CA PHE A 377 0.99 2.66 12.72
C PHE A 377 0.64 1.94 11.42
N ASN A 378 0.11 2.65 10.43
CA ASN A 378 -0.11 2.09 9.10
C ASN A 378 1.23 2.00 8.32
N VAL A 379 2.08 1.06 8.73
CA VAL A 379 3.40 0.78 8.17
C VAL A 379 3.33 -0.17 6.97
N PRO A 380 4.24 -0.04 5.99
CA PRO A 380 4.33 -1.02 4.91
C PRO A 380 4.83 -2.37 5.46
N LEU A 381 4.17 -3.44 5.02
CA LEU A 381 4.53 -4.81 5.36
C LEU A 381 4.94 -5.60 4.11
N ASP A 382 6.01 -6.38 4.26
CA ASP A 382 6.31 -7.52 3.41
C ASP A 382 6.02 -8.82 4.19
N GLY A 383 4.82 -9.37 3.98
CA GLY A 383 4.25 -10.43 4.80
C GLY A 383 4.02 -9.95 6.24
N THR A 384 4.88 -10.37 7.17
CA THR A 384 4.85 -9.95 8.58
C THR A 384 6.03 -9.04 8.93
N THR A 385 6.89 -8.71 7.97
CA THR A 385 8.08 -7.89 8.19
C THR A 385 7.74 -6.43 7.90
N ILE A 386 8.01 -5.55 8.85
CA ILE A 386 7.91 -4.11 8.62
C ILE A 386 9.09 -3.68 7.76
N THR A 387 8.82 -3.10 6.59
CA THR A 387 9.87 -2.62 5.66
C THR A 387 10.30 -1.18 5.96
N ASP A 388 9.45 -0.40 6.62
CA ASP A 388 9.72 0.95 7.13
C ASP A 388 9.01 1.16 8.47
N ASP A 389 9.78 1.37 9.54
CA ASP A 389 9.28 1.60 10.90
C ASP A 389 9.20 3.08 11.29
N GLY A 390 9.40 4.00 10.33
CA GLY A 390 9.43 5.45 10.58
C GLY A 390 8.19 5.98 11.28
N ARG A 391 7.00 5.46 10.95
CA ARG A 391 5.74 5.80 11.63
C ARG A 391 5.69 5.36 13.09
N ILE A 392 6.30 4.23 13.43
CA ILE A 392 6.38 3.75 14.81
C ILE A 392 7.33 4.65 15.60
N ARG A 393 8.48 4.97 15.01
CA ARG A 393 9.47 5.89 15.61
C ARG A 393 8.90 7.27 15.87
N ALA A 394 8.05 7.78 14.97
CA ALA A 394 7.43 9.09 15.09
C ALA A 394 6.54 9.23 16.36
N ALA A 395 5.92 8.14 16.82
CA ALA A 395 5.08 8.15 18.04
C ALA A 395 5.88 7.85 19.33
N LEU A 396 7.14 7.40 19.23
CA LEU A 396 7.95 7.06 20.41
C LEU A 396 8.12 8.21 21.39
N PRO A 397 8.32 9.48 20.98
CA PRO A 397 8.45 10.59 21.92
C PRO A 397 7.24 10.73 22.85
N THR A 398 6.03 10.67 22.30
CA THR A 398 4.79 10.76 23.07
C THR A 398 4.65 9.57 24.02
N ILE A 399 4.80 8.35 23.50
CA ILE A 399 4.69 7.12 24.30
C ILE A 399 5.73 7.12 25.44
N THR A 400 6.97 7.50 25.14
CA THR A 400 8.06 7.54 26.14
C THR A 400 7.81 8.60 27.22
N THR A 401 7.30 9.77 26.84
CA THR A 401 6.97 10.85 27.78
C THR A 401 5.90 10.39 28.76
N LEU A 402 4.78 9.87 28.26
CA LEU A 402 3.68 9.35 29.08
C LEU A 402 4.15 8.24 30.04
N ARG A 403 4.97 7.32 29.55
CA ARG A 403 5.53 6.24 30.39
C ARG A 403 6.42 6.76 31.50
N ASN A 404 7.30 7.72 31.20
CA ASN A 404 8.22 8.31 32.16
C ASN A 404 7.49 9.11 33.25
N GLU A 405 6.33 9.67 32.92
CA GLU A 405 5.41 10.31 33.87
C GLU A 405 4.59 9.30 34.70
N GLY A 406 4.71 8.00 34.40
CA GLY A 406 4.06 6.92 35.12
C GLY A 406 2.65 6.58 34.63
N ALA A 407 2.27 7.02 33.43
CA ALA A 407 1.00 6.63 32.82
C ALA A 407 1.01 5.17 32.35
N LYS A 408 -0.16 4.55 32.30
CA LYS A 408 -0.42 3.23 31.70
C LYS A 408 -0.87 3.46 30.26
N VAL A 409 0.02 3.25 29.29
CA VAL A 409 -0.21 3.67 27.90
C VAL A 409 -0.92 2.60 27.09
N ILE A 410 -2.10 2.92 26.56
CA ILE A 410 -2.91 2.02 25.74
C ILE A 410 -2.92 2.55 24.31
N VAL A 411 -2.17 1.92 23.42
CA VAL A 411 -2.01 2.39 22.04
C VAL A 411 -3.10 1.82 21.15
N MET A 412 -3.68 2.67 20.32
CA MET A 412 -4.67 2.33 19.30
C MET A 412 -4.12 2.70 17.93
N ALA A 413 -4.18 1.77 16.98
CA ALA A 413 -3.73 2.02 15.62
C ALA A 413 -4.56 1.27 14.59
N HIS A 414 -4.38 1.63 13.33
CA HIS A 414 -4.93 0.88 12.20
C HIS A 414 -3.80 0.39 11.30
N LEU A 415 -4.06 -0.69 10.57
CA LEU A 415 -3.18 -1.20 9.54
C LEU A 415 -3.97 -1.60 8.29
N GLY A 416 -3.60 -1.06 7.14
CA GLY A 416 -4.26 -1.32 5.87
C GLY A 416 -5.76 -0.98 5.86
N ARG A 417 -6.51 -1.73 5.05
CA ARG A 417 -7.94 -1.52 4.79
C ARG A 417 -8.72 -2.84 4.89
N PRO A 418 -8.92 -3.38 6.11
CA PRO A 418 -9.61 -4.65 6.33
C PRO A 418 -11.14 -4.60 6.08
N LYS A 419 -11.72 -3.42 5.89
CA LYS A 419 -13.16 -3.20 5.63
C LYS A 419 -14.08 -3.79 6.71
N GLY A 420 -13.73 -3.60 7.99
CA GLY A 420 -14.57 -4.04 9.12
C GLY A 420 -14.57 -5.55 9.34
N LYS A 421 -13.50 -6.25 8.94
CA LYS A 421 -13.34 -7.69 9.10
C LYS A 421 -11.99 -8.02 9.69
N VAL A 422 -11.90 -9.08 10.48
CA VAL A 422 -10.62 -9.59 10.96
C VAL A 422 -9.86 -10.20 9.78
N VAL A 423 -8.70 -9.62 9.48
CA VAL A 423 -7.79 -10.08 8.41
C VAL A 423 -6.44 -10.33 9.07
N PRO A 424 -6.02 -11.60 9.29
CA PRO A 424 -4.80 -11.93 10.04
C PRO A 424 -3.54 -11.24 9.51
N GLU A 425 -3.45 -11.03 8.19
CA GLU A 425 -2.33 -10.35 7.52
C GLU A 425 -2.26 -8.85 7.83
N LEU A 426 -3.35 -8.27 8.36
CA LEU A 426 -3.45 -6.87 8.78
C LEU A 426 -3.54 -6.74 10.30
N SER A 427 -3.14 -7.76 11.06
CA SER A 427 -2.95 -7.67 12.51
C SER A 427 -1.80 -6.74 12.86
N LEU A 428 -1.89 -6.06 14.02
CA LEU A 428 -0.83 -5.23 14.58
C LEU A 428 0.27 -6.03 15.31
N ALA A 429 0.28 -7.36 15.24
CA ALA A 429 1.30 -8.19 15.90
C ALA A 429 2.75 -7.82 15.52
N PRO A 430 3.09 -7.58 14.24
CA PRO A 430 4.43 -7.09 13.87
C PRO A 430 4.77 -5.73 14.49
N VAL A 431 3.76 -4.87 14.60
CA VAL A 431 3.89 -3.51 15.16
C VAL A 431 4.12 -3.57 16.66
N ALA A 432 3.39 -4.41 17.40
CA ALA A 432 3.61 -4.64 18.83
C ALA A 432 5.04 -5.13 19.11
N ALA A 433 5.50 -6.12 18.34
CA ALA A 433 6.86 -6.63 18.47
C ALA A 433 7.91 -5.53 18.23
N ARG A 434 7.76 -4.77 17.14
CA ARG A 434 8.71 -3.69 16.82
C ARG A 434 8.68 -2.54 17.82
N LEU A 435 7.50 -2.16 18.29
CA LEU A 435 7.35 -1.13 19.33
C LEU A 435 8.03 -1.58 20.62
N GLY A 436 7.89 -2.86 21.01
CA GLY A 436 8.60 -3.43 22.14
C GLY A 436 10.12 -3.41 22.01
N GLU A 437 10.65 -3.76 20.84
CA GLU A 437 12.08 -3.65 20.54
C GLU A 437 12.61 -2.22 20.71
N LEU A 438 11.85 -1.23 20.20
CA LEU A 438 12.25 0.17 20.24
C LEU A 438 12.16 0.78 21.66
N LEU A 439 11.20 0.33 22.47
CA LEU A 439 11.03 0.78 23.85
C LEU A 439 11.88 -0.02 24.86
N GLY A 440 12.44 -1.16 24.46
CA GLY A 440 13.17 -2.07 25.34
C GLY A 440 12.27 -2.79 26.36
N ILE A 441 10.98 -2.97 26.06
CA ILE A 441 10.01 -3.65 26.93
C ILE A 441 9.15 -4.64 26.15
N THR A 442 8.42 -5.51 26.85
CA THR A 442 7.35 -6.29 26.22
C THR A 442 6.12 -5.40 26.02
N VAL A 443 5.61 -5.36 24.79
CA VAL A 443 4.35 -4.69 24.45
C VAL A 443 3.32 -5.78 24.10
N PRO A 444 2.45 -6.20 25.01
CA PRO A 444 1.37 -7.13 24.70
C PRO A 444 0.40 -6.53 23.68
N LEU A 445 0.01 -7.36 22.70
CA LEU A 445 -1.09 -7.06 21.77
C LEU A 445 -2.39 -7.69 22.30
N ALA A 446 -3.46 -6.90 22.42
CA ALA A 446 -4.80 -7.43 22.65
C ALA A 446 -5.34 -8.17 21.41
N ALA A 447 -6.11 -9.22 21.59
CA ALA A 447 -6.77 -9.98 20.53
C ALA A 447 -8.01 -9.27 19.96
N ASP A 448 -8.47 -8.23 20.65
CA ASP A 448 -9.59 -7.37 20.29
C ASP A 448 -9.26 -5.89 20.59
N THR A 449 -10.24 -5.00 20.40
CA THR A 449 -10.09 -3.54 20.54
C THR A 449 -10.73 -2.95 21.80
N TYR A 450 -11.72 -3.64 22.39
CA TYR A 450 -12.44 -3.20 23.60
C TYR A 450 -13.07 -4.35 24.39
N GLY A 451 -12.91 -5.59 23.91
CA GLY A 451 -13.52 -6.79 24.44
C GLY A 451 -12.80 -7.32 25.67
N GLU A 452 -13.08 -8.57 26.02
CA GLU A 452 -12.59 -9.21 27.24
C GLU A 452 -11.06 -9.22 27.32
N ASP A 453 -10.36 -9.44 26.20
CA ASP A 453 -8.90 -9.55 26.22
C ASP A 453 -8.22 -8.17 26.32
N ALA A 454 -8.75 -7.13 25.67
CA ALA A 454 -8.29 -5.76 25.88
C ALA A 454 -8.49 -5.33 27.34
N GLN A 455 -9.68 -5.57 27.91
CA GLN A 455 -9.96 -5.24 29.31
C GLN A 455 -9.04 -5.96 30.29
N ALA A 456 -8.82 -7.27 30.09
CA ALA A 456 -7.93 -8.07 30.93
C ALA A 456 -6.48 -7.56 30.88
N LYS A 457 -5.96 -7.23 29.69
CA LYS A 457 -4.61 -6.68 29.53
C LYS A 457 -4.47 -5.29 30.15
N VAL A 458 -5.46 -4.42 29.97
CA VAL A 458 -5.48 -3.07 30.59
C VAL A 458 -5.54 -3.16 32.12
N ALA A 459 -6.36 -4.06 32.67
CA ALA A 459 -6.46 -4.26 34.11
C ALA A 459 -5.16 -4.77 34.75
N ALA A 460 -4.34 -5.51 34.00
CA ALA A 460 -3.05 -6.04 34.45
C ALA A 460 -1.89 -5.04 34.36
N MET A 461 -2.09 -3.85 33.78
CA MET A 461 -1.00 -2.88 33.56
C MET A 461 -0.48 -2.28 34.88
N SER A 462 0.85 -2.21 34.97
CA SER A 462 1.59 -1.39 35.92
C SER A 462 1.93 -0.02 35.33
N ASP A 463 2.29 0.93 36.18
CA ASP A 463 2.69 2.28 35.75
C ASP A 463 3.88 2.19 34.79
N GLY A 464 3.79 2.88 33.65
CA GLY A 464 4.81 2.84 32.59
C GLY A 464 4.71 1.65 31.63
N ASP A 465 3.74 0.75 31.80
CA ASP A 465 3.46 -0.31 30.82
C ASP A 465 2.82 0.23 29.55
N VAL A 466 2.98 -0.52 28.46
CA VAL A 466 2.36 -0.24 27.17
C VAL A 466 1.60 -1.46 26.69
N VAL A 467 0.31 -1.30 26.36
CA VAL A 467 -0.51 -2.30 25.67
C VAL A 467 -0.85 -1.77 24.30
N LEU A 468 -0.74 -2.60 23.25
CA LEU A 468 -1.28 -2.28 21.92
C LEU A 468 -2.61 -3.00 21.75
N LEU A 469 -3.66 -2.28 21.34
CA LEU A 469 -4.94 -2.90 20.95
C LEU A 469 -4.84 -3.44 19.52
N GLU A 470 -5.71 -4.40 19.15
CA GLU A 470 -5.75 -4.88 17.77
C GLU A 470 -6.20 -3.77 16.81
N ASN A 471 -6.03 -4.00 15.51
CA ASN A 471 -6.38 -3.09 14.43
C ASN A 471 -7.82 -2.57 14.55
N VAL A 472 -7.96 -1.28 14.87
CA VAL A 472 -9.27 -0.64 15.08
C VAL A 472 -10.21 -0.78 13.88
N ARG A 473 -9.68 -0.95 12.66
CA ARG A 473 -10.49 -1.16 11.45
C ARG A 473 -11.04 -2.57 11.28
N PHE A 474 -10.73 -3.51 12.19
CA PHE A 474 -11.43 -4.78 12.26
C PHE A 474 -12.87 -4.60 12.76
N ASN A 475 -13.16 -3.53 13.49
CA ASN A 475 -14.52 -3.12 13.83
C ASN A 475 -15.13 -2.32 12.67
N PRO A 476 -16.27 -2.72 12.09
CA PRO A 476 -16.94 -1.93 11.06
C PRO A 476 -17.33 -0.52 11.54
N GLU A 477 -17.67 -0.39 12.83
CA GLU A 477 -18.11 0.85 13.47
C GLU A 477 -17.03 1.95 13.44
N GLU A 478 -15.73 1.59 13.46
CA GLU A 478 -14.62 2.55 13.39
C GLU A 478 -14.72 3.50 12.19
N THR A 479 -15.29 3.03 11.08
CA THR A 479 -15.43 3.79 9.83
C THR A 479 -16.87 4.03 9.42
N SER A 480 -17.83 3.80 10.32
CA SER A 480 -19.25 3.97 9.99
C SER A 480 -19.56 5.42 9.61
N LYS A 481 -20.47 5.58 8.63
CA LYS A 481 -21.00 6.90 8.28
C LYS A 481 -22.10 7.34 9.23
N ASP A 482 -22.63 6.43 10.04
CA ASP A 482 -23.61 6.73 11.08
C ASP A 482 -22.88 7.16 12.36
N GLU A 483 -23.11 8.40 12.78
CA GLU A 483 -22.51 8.98 13.98
C GLU A 483 -22.91 8.24 15.26
N ALA A 484 -24.15 7.74 15.34
CA ALA A 484 -24.62 7.02 16.52
C ALA A 484 -23.92 5.67 16.67
N GLU A 485 -23.68 4.96 15.57
CA GLU A 485 -22.90 3.71 15.57
C GLU A 485 -21.45 3.96 15.99
N ARG A 486 -20.80 5.00 15.43
CA ARG A 486 -19.43 5.35 15.81
C ARG A 486 -19.32 5.76 17.27
N ALA A 487 -20.25 6.58 17.78
CA ALA A 487 -20.26 7.03 19.17
C ALA A 487 -20.43 5.87 20.15
N ALA A 488 -21.35 4.94 19.86
CA ALA A 488 -21.54 3.74 20.68
C ALA A 488 -20.29 2.84 20.73
N TYR A 489 -19.54 2.75 19.63
CA TYR A 489 -18.24 2.06 19.59
C TYR A 489 -17.15 2.82 20.36
N ALA A 490 -17.06 4.14 20.15
CA ALA A 490 -16.08 5.00 20.81
C ALA A 490 -16.21 4.99 22.33
N LYS A 491 -17.44 4.91 22.86
CA LYS A 491 -17.70 4.76 24.30
C LYS A 491 -17.04 3.51 24.89
N LYS A 492 -17.14 2.37 24.20
CA LYS A 492 -16.52 1.11 24.65
C LYS A 492 -15.00 1.20 24.71
N ILE A 493 -14.40 1.97 23.80
CA ILE A 493 -12.97 2.27 23.81
C ILE A 493 -12.63 3.22 24.96
N ALA A 494 -13.41 4.29 25.12
CA ALA A 494 -13.21 5.31 26.15
C ALA A 494 -13.21 4.70 27.56
N ASP A 495 -14.04 3.68 27.81
CA ASP A 495 -14.10 2.96 29.10
C ASP A 495 -12.75 2.30 29.50
N LEU A 496 -11.85 2.05 28.55
CA LEU A 496 -10.50 1.54 28.82
C LEU A 496 -9.55 2.60 29.38
N GLY A 497 -9.84 3.89 29.17
CA GLY A 497 -8.96 5.01 29.49
C GLY A 497 -9.52 5.98 30.53
N ASP A 498 -8.65 6.87 31.00
CA ASP A 498 -8.97 8.03 31.84
C ASP A 498 -8.66 9.35 31.11
N ALA A 499 -7.86 9.31 30.04
CA ALA A 499 -7.54 10.42 29.15
C ALA A 499 -7.24 9.91 27.73
N PHE A 500 -7.38 10.81 26.75
CA PHE A 500 -7.14 10.54 25.33
C PHE A 500 -6.04 11.45 24.77
N VAL A 501 -5.11 10.86 24.04
CA VAL A 501 -4.02 11.54 23.34
C VAL A 501 -4.08 11.20 21.86
N SER A 502 -4.29 12.22 21.02
CA SER A 502 -4.24 12.10 19.57
C SER A 502 -2.81 12.34 19.09
N ASP A 503 -2.15 11.30 18.58
CA ASP A 503 -0.72 11.35 18.20
C ASP A 503 -0.46 10.82 16.78
N GLY A 504 -1.51 10.68 15.96
CA GLY A 504 -1.42 10.25 14.57
C GLY A 504 -1.89 11.34 13.61
N PHE A 505 -1.00 12.23 13.17
CA PHE A 505 -1.40 13.33 12.29
C PHE A 505 -2.01 12.84 10.96
N GLY A 506 -1.55 11.70 10.43
CA GLY A 506 -2.13 11.07 9.23
C GLY A 506 -3.59 10.63 9.37
N VAL A 507 -4.14 10.54 10.59
CA VAL A 507 -5.53 10.12 10.81
C VAL A 507 -6.48 11.26 11.20
N VAL A 508 -5.96 12.46 11.53
CA VAL A 508 -6.79 13.56 12.06
C VAL A 508 -7.78 14.15 11.04
N HIS A 509 -7.57 13.96 9.75
CA HIS A 509 -8.47 14.41 8.68
C HIS A 509 -9.77 13.58 8.57
N ARG A 510 -9.99 12.61 9.47
CA ARG A 510 -11.16 11.72 9.43
C ARG A 510 -11.90 11.70 10.75
N ALA A 511 -13.23 11.82 10.66
CA ALA A 511 -14.12 11.46 11.76
C ALA A 511 -14.20 9.93 11.86
N GLN A 512 -13.52 9.35 12.86
CA GLN A 512 -13.48 7.91 13.13
C GLN A 512 -13.64 7.67 14.63
N GLY A 513 -14.18 6.51 15.01
CA GLY A 513 -14.48 6.21 16.41
C GLY A 513 -13.26 6.37 17.33
N SER A 514 -12.11 5.81 16.93
CA SER A 514 -10.86 5.81 17.72
C SER A 514 -10.05 7.12 17.70
N ASN A 515 -10.47 8.14 16.94
CA ASN A 515 -9.71 9.38 16.75
C ASN A 515 -10.53 10.64 17.02
N TYR A 516 -11.83 10.59 16.73
CA TYR A 516 -12.74 11.73 16.81
C TYR A 516 -13.76 11.51 17.92
N ASP A 517 -14.60 10.48 17.81
CA ASP A 517 -15.72 10.29 18.75
C ASP A 517 -15.26 9.87 20.15
N VAL A 518 -14.10 9.19 20.27
CA VAL A 518 -13.52 8.80 21.58
C VAL A 518 -13.18 10.00 22.47
N ALA A 519 -12.90 11.15 21.87
CA ALA A 519 -12.57 12.38 22.60
C ALA A 519 -13.79 12.99 23.31
N ALA A 520 -15.02 12.60 22.96
CA ALA A 520 -16.23 13.16 23.55
C ALA A 520 -16.40 12.81 25.04
N ASP A 521 -15.92 11.62 25.44
CA ASP A 521 -16.10 11.07 26.78
C ASP A 521 -14.84 11.20 27.67
N LEU A 522 -13.73 11.75 27.15
CA LEU A 522 -12.43 11.80 27.84
C LEU A 522 -11.75 13.17 27.72
N PRO A 523 -10.98 13.62 28.73
CA PRO A 523 -10.02 14.70 28.56
C PRO A 523 -9.07 14.39 27.39
N ALA A 524 -9.06 15.24 26.37
CA ALA A 524 -8.35 15.02 25.12
C ALA A 524 -7.24 16.05 24.92
N ALA A 525 -6.09 15.58 24.43
CA ALA A 525 -4.96 16.44 24.06
C ALA A 525 -4.20 15.89 22.85
N ALA A 526 -3.42 16.75 22.20
CA ALA A 526 -2.45 16.35 21.20
C ALA A 526 -1.22 15.70 21.86
N GLY A 527 -0.76 14.62 21.25
CA GLY A 527 0.59 14.10 21.48
C GLY A 527 1.64 14.95 20.76
N LEU A 528 2.91 14.65 21.04
CA LEU A 528 4.04 15.44 20.55
C LEU A 528 4.19 15.39 19.03
N LEU A 529 3.76 14.32 18.35
CA LEU A 529 3.80 14.25 16.88
C LEU A 529 2.78 15.22 16.28
N VAL A 530 1.54 15.19 16.76
CA VAL A 530 0.47 16.07 16.27
C VAL A 530 0.78 17.52 16.60
N GLU A 531 1.27 17.82 17.81
CA GLU A 531 1.73 19.17 18.20
C GLU A 531 2.82 19.69 17.25
N LYS A 532 3.82 18.87 16.94
CA LYS A 532 4.89 19.23 16.00
C LYS A 532 4.35 19.51 14.60
N GLU A 533 3.46 18.66 14.09
CA GLU A 533 2.87 18.79 12.76
C GLU A 533 2.03 20.07 12.64
N VAL A 534 1.12 20.31 13.59
CA VAL A 534 0.29 21.51 13.62
C VAL A 534 1.15 22.76 13.75
N THR A 535 2.15 22.75 14.62
CA THR A 535 3.08 23.89 14.79
C THR A 535 3.85 24.19 13.50
N ALA A 536 4.39 23.17 12.84
CA ALA A 536 5.16 23.34 11.61
C ALA A 536 4.27 23.85 10.47
N LEU A 537 3.10 23.24 10.25
CA LEU A 537 2.20 23.63 9.17
C LEU A 537 1.58 25.02 9.41
N SER A 538 1.30 25.38 10.66
CA SER A 538 0.79 26.71 11.02
C SER A 538 1.77 27.84 10.70
N LYS A 539 3.09 27.58 10.74
CA LYS A 539 4.10 28.54 10.28
C LYS A 539 3.94 28.88 8.80
N ALA A 540 3.40 27.98 7.98
CA ALA A 540 3.13 28.26 6.58
C ALA A 540 1.75 28.87 6.33
N THR A 541 0.73 28.54 7.15
CA THR A 541 -0.66 28.90 6.86
C THR A 541 -1.20 30.11 7.62
N VAL A 542 -0.62 30.47 8.78
CA VAL A 542 -1.14 31.55 9.64
C VAL A 542 -0.38 32.86 9.42
N ASN A 543 0.92 32.89 9.72
CA ASN A 543 1.76 34.07 9.51
C ASN A 543 3.18 33.65 9.06
N PRO A 544 3.35 33.29 7.78
CA PRO A 544 4.63 32.84 7.26
C PRO A 544 5.64 33.97 7.16
N GLU A 545 6.90 33.67 7.47
CA GLU A 545 8.00 34.57 7.15
C GLU A 545 8.15 34.68 5.64
N ARG A 546 8.28 35.91 5.13
CA ARG A 546 8.25 36.20 3.71
C ARG A 546 9.66 36.43 3.14
N PRO A 547 9.94 35.99 1.89
CA PRO A 547 8.99 35.43 0.92
C PRO A 547 8.52 34.01 1.25
N LEU A 548 7.20 33.77 1.15
CA LEU A 548 6.61 32.44 1.17
C LEU A 548 6.56 31.89 -0.25
N THR A 549 7.25 30.77 -0.50
CA THR A 549 7.21 30.04 -1.77
C THR A 549 6.47 28.72 -1.58
N VAL A 550 5.46 28.49 -2.41
CA VAL A 550 4.71 27.23 -2.45
C VAL A 550 5.10 26.49 -3.72
N VAL A 551 5.60 25.27 -3.60
CA VAL A 551 6.02 24.41 -4.69
C VAL A 551 5.05 23.25 -4.80
N LEU A 552 4.30 23.18 -5.90
CA LEU A 552 3.30 22.14 -6.16
C LEU A 552 3.70 21.31 -7.37
N GLY A 553 3.55 20.00 -7.26
CA GLY A 553 3.75 19.05 -8.34
C GLY A 553 2.82 17.85 -8.24
N GLY A 554 3.26 16.73 -8.83
CA GLY A 554 2.44 15.53 -8.99
C GLY A 554 1.65 15.50 -10.30
N SER A 555 0.81 14.48 -10.47
CA SER A 555 0.23 14.12 -11.77
C SER A 555 -1.04 14.88 -12.15
N LYS A 556 -1.81 15.38 -11.17
CA LYS A 556 -3.14 15.98 -11.39
C LYS A 556 -3.28 17.32 -10.69
N VAL A 557 -3.84 18.30 -11.39
CA VAL A 557 -4.19 19.62 -10.84
C VAL A 557 -5.43 19.54 -9.96
N SER A 558 -6.38 18.65 -10.26
CA SER A 558 -7.61 18.46 -9.48
C SER A 558 -7.34 18.13 -8.01
N ASP A 559 -6.27 17.38 -7.73
CA ASP A 559 -5.82 17.01 -6.38
C ASP A 559 -5.14 18.17 -5.61
N LYS A 560 -4.98 19.35 -6.24
CA LYS A 560 -4.25 20.51 -5.67
C LYS A 560 -5.05 21.80 -5.69
N LEU A 561 -6.27 21.80 -6.25
CA LEU A 561 -7.08 23.00 -6.42
C LEU A 561 -7.36 23.73 -5.10
N GLY A 562 -7.71 23.00 -4.05
CA GLY A 562 -8.00 23.60 -2.74
C GLY A 562 -6.77 24.23 -2.10
N VAL A 563 -5.59 23.63 -2.29
CA VAL A 563 -4.32 24.16 -1.76
C VAL A 563 -3.98 25.46 -2.48
N ILE A 564 -4.10 25.47 -3.81
CA ILE A 564 -3.89 26.66 -4.62
C ILE A 564 -4.87 27.76 -4.18
N GLU A 565 -6.14 27.45 -4.01
CA GLU A 565 -7.18 28.41 -3.62
C GLU A 565 -6.89 29.06 -2.25
N ASN A 566 -6.49 28.26 -1.25
CA ASN A 566 -6.15 28.78 0.08
C ASN A 566 -4.82 29.56 0.09
N LEU A 567 -3.81 29.10 -0.64
CA LEU A 567 -2.46 29.67 -0.58
C LEU A 567 -2.23 30.81 -1.56
N LEU A 568 -3.05 30.99 -2.61
CA LEU A 568 -2.97 32.14 -3.53
C LEU A 568 -3.18 33.49 -2.83
N GLY A 569 -3.88 33.52 -1.70
CA GLY A 569 -4.02 34.72 -0.87
C GLY A 569 -2.84 34.99 0.07
N LYS A 570 -1.90 34.04 0.19
CA LYS A 570 -0.85 34.06 1.22
C LYS A 570 0.56 34.00 0.63
N ALA A 571 0.76 33.24 -0.45
CA ALA A 571 2.06 33.00 -1.06
C ALA A 571 2.62 34.26 -1.74
N ASN A 572 3.94 34.39 -1.76
CA ASN A 572 4.64 35.36 -2.61
C ASN A 572 4.95 34.73 -3.97
N ARG A 573 5.30 33.44 -3.98
CA ARG A 573 5.57 32.66 -5.19
C ARG A 573 4.79 31.36 -5.20
N LEU A 574 4.30 30.99 -6.37
CA LEU A 574 3.71 29.68 -6.64
C LEU A 574 4.50 29.02 -7.76
N VAL A 575 5.27 27.99 -7.42
CA VAL A 575 6.08 27.19 -8.34
C VAL A 575 5.28 25.93 -8.71
N ILE A 576 5.01 25.71 -10.00
CA ILE A 576 4.22 24.57 -10.47
C ILE A 576 5.05 23.69 -11.40
N GLY A 577 5.17 22.40 -11.07
CA GLY A 577 5.80 21.37 -11.90
C GLY A 577 4.98 20.09 -11.96
N GLY A 578 5.62 18.96 -12.31
CA GLY A 578 4.94 17.66 -12.42
C GLY A 578 3.95 17.59 -13.59
N GLY A 579 3.18 16.52 -13.66
CA GLY A 579 2.14 16.34 -14.68
C GLY A 579 1.05 17.42 -14.67
N MET A 580 0.78 18.02 -13.50
CA MET A 580 -0.22 19.10 -13.41
C MET A 580 0.15 20.36 -14.19
N VAL A 581 1.44 20.59 -14.46
CA VAL A 581 1.91 21.82 -15.13
C VAL A 581 1.40 21.95 -16.56
N TYR A 582 1.17 20.83 -17.26
CA TYR A 582 0.71 20.86 -18.64
C TYR A 582 -0.73 21.40 -18.76
N THR A 583 -1.54 21.32 -17.71
CA THR A 583 -2.85 21.99 -17.69
C THR A 583 -2.69 23.51 -17.58
N PHE A 584 -1.67 24.01 -16.87
CA PHE A 584 -1.32 25.43 -16.83
C PHE A 584 -0.77 25.93 -18.17
N LEU A 585 0.13 25.17 -18.81
CA LEU A 585 0.68 25.52 -20.13
C LEU A 585 -0.42 25.54 -21.20
N LYS A 586 -1.32 24.54 -21.20
CA LYS A 586 -2.48 24.51 -22.10
C LYS A 586 -3.44 25.68 -21.83
N ALA A 587 -3.63 26.07 -20.57
CA ALA A 587 -4.43 27.25 -20.20
C ALA A 587 -3.83 28.57 -20.71
N GLN A 588 -2.50 28.66 -20.87
CA GLN A 588 -1.79 29.78 -21.50
C GLN A 588 -1.80 29.74 -23.05
N GLY A 589 -2.34 28.66 -23.64
CA GLY A 589 -2.47 28.51 -25.08
C GLY A 589 -1.35 27.71 -25.75
N TYR A 590 -0.46 27.07 -24.98
CA TYR A 590 0.63 26.26 -25.53
C TYR A 590 0.17 24.85 -25.92
N GLU A 591 0.89 24.24 -26.86
CA GLU A 591 0.74 22.82 -27.17
C GLU A 591 1.44 21.96 -26.12
N VAL A 592 0.83 20.84 -25.75
CA VAL A 592 1.33 19.94 -24.71
C VAL A 592 1.44 18.48 -25.19
N GLY A 593 1.14 18.21 -26.46
CA GLY A 593 1.27 16.89 -27.07
C GLY A 593 0.42 15.84 -26.35
N THR A 594 1.04 14.73 -25.98
CA THR A 594 0.39 13.61 -25.27
C THR A 594 0.59 13.67 -23.74
N SER A 595 1.02 14.83 -23.22
CA SER A 595 1.21 15.05 -21.78
C SER A 595 -0.11 14.97 -20.99
N LEU A 596 -0.02 14.74 -19.68
CA LEU A 596 -1.20 14.69 -18.81
C LEU A 596 -1.95 16.02 -18.84
N LEU A 597 -3.24 15.98 -19.14
CA LEU A 597 -4.08 17.16 -19.27
C LEU A 597 -5.46 16.92 -18.64
N GLU A 598 -5.89 17.82 -17.76
CA GLU A 598 -7.24 17.85 -17.19
C GLU A 598 -8.04 18.97 -17.86
N GLU A 599 -8.59 18.69 -19.04
CA GLU A 599 -9.32 19.68 -19.87
C GLU A 599 -10.49 20.34 -19.12
N ASP A 600 -11.17 19.58 -18.26
CA ASP A 600 -12.29 20.06 -17.44
C ASP A 600 -11.88 21.07 -16.36
N GLN A 601 -10.58 21.21 -16.09
CA GLN A 601 -10.02 22.15 -15.11
C GLN A 601 -9.41 23.42 -15.74
N LEU A 602 -9.37 23.53 -17.07
CA LEU A 602 -8.73 24.65 -17.77
C LEU A 602 -9.28 26.02 -17.35
N ASP A 603 -10.60 26.17 -17.25
CA ASP A 603 -11.22 27.44 -16.86
C ASP A 603 -10.87 27.82 -15.42
N LYS A 604 -10.83 26.84 -14.51
CA LYS A 604 -10.41 27.06 -13.12
C LYS A 604 -8.93 27.46 -13.06
N VAL A 605 -8.06 26.80 -13.81
CA VAL A 605 -6.62 27.13 -13.90
C VAL A 605 -6.39 28.53 -14.47
N LYS A 606 -7.13 28.93 -15.52
CA LYS A 606 -7.10 30.32 -16.03
C LYS A 606 -7.46 31.33 -14.95
N SER A 607 -8.53 31.05 -14.18
CA SER A 607 -8.92 31.92 -13.06
C SER A 607 -7.83 32.03 -11.99
N TYR A 608 -7.06 30.96 -11.75
CA TYR A 608 -5.92 31.00 -10.82
C TYR A 608 -4.75 31.81 -11.34
N ILE A 609 -4.43 31.74 -12.64
CA ILE A 609 -3.40 32.57 -13.27
C ILE A 609 -3.79 34.06 -13.15
N GLU A 610 -5.05 34.39 -13.41
CA GLU A 610 -5.57 35.75 -13.26
C GLU A 610 -5.54 36.22 -11.81
N THR A 611 -5.95 35.37 -10.87
CA THR A 611 -5.96 35.66 -9.43
C THR A 611 -4.53 35.85 -8.90
N ALA A 612 -3.57 35.01 -9.31
CA ALA A 612 -2.17 35.15 -8.95
C ALA A 612 -1.63 36.52 -9.40
N LYS A 613 -1.91 36.91 -10.65
CA LYS A 613 -1.53 38.21 -11.19
C LYS A 613 -2.19 39.37 -10.42
N ALA A 614 -3.48 39.27 -10.11
CA ALA A 614 -4.21 40.28 -9.35
C ALA A 614 -3.67 40.45 -7.92
N ASN A 615 -3.27 39.35 -7.28
CA ASN A 615 -2.73 39.34 -5.92
C ASN A 615 -1.22 39.66 -5.86
N GLY A 616 -0.55 39.86 -7.00
CA GLY A 616 0.90 40.05 -7.05
C GLY A 616 1.71 38.80 -6.67
N VAL A 617 1.12 37.61 -6.80
CA VAL A 617 1.80 36.33 -6.61
C VAL A 617 2.57 36.00 -7.89
N GLU A 618 3.86 35.77 -7.76
CA GLU A 618 4.70 35.35 -8.86
C GLU A 618 4.44 33.86 -9.17
N LEU A 619 3.80 33.59 -10.30
CA LEU A 619 3.59 32.23 -10.80
C LEU A 619 4.82 31.79 -11.60
N VAL A 620 5.57 30.83 -11.07
CA VAL A 620 6.78 30.27 -11.67
C VAL A 620 6.44 28.95 -12.35
N LEU A 621 6.40 28.97 -13.69
CA LEU A 621 6.18 27.81 -14.56
C LEU A 621 7.50 27.42 -15.25
N PRO A 622 7.66 26.16 -15.70
CA PRO A 622 8.85 25.73 -16.41
C PRO A 622 9.00 26.47 -17.74
N THR A 623 10.25 26.78 -18.11
CA THR A 623 10.63 27.35 -19.41
C THR A 623 11.02 26.26 -20.41
N ASP A 624 11.42 25.09 -19.91
CA ASP A 624 11.81 23.91 -20.66
C ASP A 624 11.35 22.62 -19.94
N VAL A 625 11.13 21.56 -20.70
CA VAL A 625 10.65 20.27 -20.19
C VAL A 625 11.41 19.11 -20.81
N VAL A 626 11.53 18.02 -20.06
CA VAL A 626 12.05 16.74 -20.56
C VAL A 626 10.88 15.93 -21.10
N VAL A 627 10.94 15.56 -22.38
CA VAL A 627 9.89 14.81 -23.08
C VAL A 627 10.36 13.42 -23.51
N ASN A 628 9.40 12.50 -23.67
CA ASN A 628 9.63 11.19 -24.28
C ASN A 628 8.46 10.80 -25.21
N ALA A 629 8.68 9.81 -26.08
CA ALA A 629 7.65 9.28 -26.99
C ALA A 629 6.48 8.60 -26.27
N GLY A 630 6.69 8.14 -25.04
CA GLY A 630 5.66 7.52 -24.23
C GLY A 630 6.10 7.38 -22.78
N PHE A 631 5.17 6.96 -21.94
CA PHE A 631 5.43 6.75 -20.51
C PHE A 631 6.39 5.56 -20.32
N PRO A 632 7.41 5.65 -19.45
CA PRO A 632 8.41 4.61 -19.23
C PRO A 632 7.80 3.36 -18.56
N ALA A 633 7.15 2.51 -19.35
CA ALA A 633 6.57 1.25 -18.92
C ALA A 633 6.77 0.15 -19.97
N GLY A 634 7.11 -1.06 -19.52
CA GLY A 634 7.38 -2.21 -20.41
C GLY A 634 8.59 -1.97 -21.30
N ASP A 635 8.44 -2.21 -22.60
CA ASP A 635 9.50 -2.04 -23.61
C ASP A 635 9.53 -0.63 -24.23
N THR A 636 8.83 0.35 -23.63
CA THR A 636 8.81 1.73 -24.16
C THR A 636 10.24 2.30 -24.16
N PRO A 637 10.79 2.70 -25.32
CA PRO A 637 12.13 3.28 -25.37
C PRO A 637 12.22 4.55 -24.52
N ILE A 638 13.26 4.63 -23.70
CA ILE A 638 13.57 5.82 -22.91
C ILE A 638 14.64 6.59 -23.68
N ASN A 639 14.23 7.65 -24.37
CA ASN A 639 15.13 8.55 -25.08
C ASN A 639 14.72 10.01 -24.79
N PRO A 640 15.04 10.51 -23.58
CA PRO A 640 14.62 11.82 -23.12
C PRO A 640 15.21 12.94 -24.01
N GLU A 641 14.38 13.91 -24.34
CA GLU A 641 14.75 15.11 -25.08
C GLU A 641 14.33 16.35 -24.29
N VAL A 642 15.14 17.41 -24.29
CA VAL A 642 14.78 18.69 -23.68
C VAL A 642 14.22 19.60 -24.76
N VAL A 643 13.02 20.13 -24.54
CA VAL A 643 12.36 21.07 -25.45
C VAL A 643 11.85 22.29 -24.68
N PRO A 644 11.70 23.46 -25.33
CA PRO A 644 11.01 24.60 -24.73
C PRO A 644 9.59 24.22 -24.29
N ALA A 645 9.13 24.76 -23.15
CA ALA A 645 7.82 24.44 -22.60
C ALA A 645 6.64 24.92 -23.47
N ASP A 646 6.88 25.87 -24.37
CA ASP A 646 5.93 26.39 -25.36
C ASP A 646 6.01 25.69 -26.73
N ALA A 647 6.89 24.68 -26.87
CA ALA A 647 7.16 23.99 -28.13
C ALA A 647 7.18 22.45 -27.97
N ILE A 648 6.33 21.90 -27.11
CA ILE A 648 6.22 20.44 -26.92
C ILE A 648 5.68 19.78 -28.21
N PRO A 649 6.39 18.80 -28.80
CA PRO A 649 5.91 18.11 -30.00
C PRO A 649 4.59 17.35 -29.78
N ALA A 650 3.73 17.31 -30.79
CA ALA A 650 2.40 16.71 -30.70
C ALA A 650 2.41 15.20 -30.38
N ASP A 651 3.48 14.48 -30.74
CA ASP A 651 3.67 13.04 -30.52
C ASP A 651 4.53 12.72 -29.27
N ARG A 652 4.77 13.72 -28.41
CA ARG A 652 5.60 13.60 -27.21
C ARG A 652 4.82 13.97 -25.96
N MET A 653 5.22 13.41 -24.83
CA MET A 653 4.73 13.79 -23.51
C MET A 653 5.86 14.28 -22.62
N GLY A 654 5.60 15.31 -21.82
CA GLY A 654 6.52 15.78 -20.80
C GLY A 654 6.46 14.90 -19.54
N LEU A 655 7.63 14.63 -18.99
CA LEU A 655 7.84 13.69 -17.87
C LEU A 655 8.72 14.26 -16.74
N ASP A 656 9.42 15.37 -16.97
CA ASP A 656 10.17 16.11 -15.94
C ASP A 656 10.37 17.57 -16.39
N ILE A 657 10.80 18.45 -15.48
CA ILE A 657 11.22 19.82 -15.81
C ILE A 657 12.65 19.83 -16.38
N GLY A 658 12.90 20.68 -17.38
CA GLY A 658 14.20 20.77 -18.04
C GLY A 658 15.27 21.48 -17.21
N PRO A 659 16.55 21.46 -17.63
CA PRO A 659 17.66 22.05 -16.89
C PRO A 659 17.53 23.55 -16.60
N GLU A 660 16.93 24.33 -17.50
CA GLU A 660 16.72 25.76 -17.24
C GLU A 660 15.68 25.99 -16.15
N SER A 661 14.59 25.22 -16.20
CA SER A 661 13.52 25.22 -15.20
C SER A 661 14.00 24.71 -13.85
N GLN A 662 14.88 23.70 -13.83
CA GLN A 662 15.53 23.21 -12.62
C GLN A 662 16.24 24.34 -11.88
N LYS A 663 17.05 25.13 -12.60
CA LYS A 663 17.74 26.29 -12.05
C LYS A 663 16.76 27.38 -11.60
N LEU A 664 15.77 27.71 -12.43
CA LEU A 664 14.74 28.70 -12.12
C LEU A 664 14.01 28.35 -10.81
N PHE A 665 13.60 27.10 -10.66
CA PHE A 665 12.84 26.63 -9.50
C PHE A 665 13.72 26.61 -8.26
N HIS A 666 14.94 26.08 -8.38
CA HIS A 666 15.94 26.13 -7.31
C HIS A 666 16.17 27.55 -6.79
N ASP A 667 16.43 28.50 -7.69
CA ASP A 667 16.72 29.88 -7.31
C ASP A 667 15.51 30.58 -6.69
N ALA A 668 14.29 30.30 -7.19
CA ALA A 668 13.05 30.79 -6.57
C ALA A 668 12.88 30.28 -5.13
N ILE A 669 13.26 29.02 -4.88
CA ILE A 669 13.19 28.37 -3.56
C ILE A 669 14.24 28.95 -2.60
N VAL A 670 15.51 29.00 -3.00
CA VAL A 670 16.61 29.50 -2.15
C VAL A 670 16.39 30.96 -1.73
N ASN A 671 15.75 31.77 -2.57
CA ASN A 671 15.41 33.16 -2.27
C ASN A 671 14.11 33.33 -1.45
N SER A 672 13.81 32.36 -0.56
CA SER A 672 12.59 32.35 0.27
C SER A 672 12.93 32.30 1.76
N LYS A 673 11.98 32.72 2.61
CA LYS A 673 12.07 32.56 4.07
C LYS A 673 11.19 31.43 4.60
N THR A 674 10.11 31.14 3.91
CA THR A 674 9.28 29.95 4.15
C THR A 674 9.05 29.23 2.84
N VAL A 675 9.22 27.91 2.83
CA VAL A 675 8.98 27.07 1.64
C VAL A 675 8.06 25.91 2.00
N VAL A 676 7.01 25.70 1.22
CA VAL A 676 6.17 24.49 1.31
C VAL A 676 6.25 23.73 0.01
N TRP A 677 6.68 22.48 0.06
CA TRP A 677 6.75 21.60 -1.12
C TRP A 677 5.77 20.45 -1.01
N ASN A 678 4.92 20.27 -2.04
CA ASN A 678 3.97 19.18 -2.15
C ASN A 678 3.84 18.66 -3.60
N GLY A 679 4.45 17.51 -3.87
CA GLY A 679 4.41 16.80 -5.15
C GLY A 679 5.72 16.90 -5.96
N PRO A 680 6.19 15.79 -6.56
CA PRO A 680 7.41 15.76 -7.37
C PRO A 680 7.27 16.52 -8.70
N MET A 681 8.40 16.89 -9.32
CA MET A 681 8.44 17.67 -10.56
C MET A 681 8.39 16.80 -11.83
N GLY A 682 8.59 15.49 -11.69
CA GLY A 682 8.61 14.52 -12.77
C GLY A 682 8.39 13.10 -12.27
N VAL A 683 8.53 12.12 -13.16
CA VAL A 683 8.43 10.68 -12.84
C VAL A 683 9.71 10.19 -12.16
N PHE A 684 9.95 10.67 -10.94
CA PHE A 684 11.23 10.52 -10.23
C PHE A 684 11.62 9.07 -9.91
N GLU A 685 10.68 8.13 -10.01
CA GLU A 685 10.93 6.70 -9.90
C GLU A 685 11.77 6.15 -11.07
N VAL A 686 11.83 6.90 -12.18
CA VAL A 686 12.66 6.59 -13.34
C VAL A 686 13.85 7.55 -13.35
N PRO A 687 15.11 7.05 -13.29
CA PRO A 687 16.29 7.88 -13.15
C PRO A 687 16.41 9.03 -14.17
N GLU A 688 15.99 8.79 -15.41
CA GLU A 688 16.02 9.75 -16.52
C GLU A 688 15.04 10.92 -16.35
N PHE A 689 14.06 10.82 -15.45
CA PHE A 689 13.02 11.82 -15.18
C PHE A 689 13.00 12.27 -13.71
N ALA A 690 14.14 12.13 -13.01
CA ALA A 690 14.28 12.45 -11.59
C ALA A 690 15.03 13.77 -11.31
N ALA A 691 15.63 14.39 -12.33
CA ALA A 691 16.51 15.54 -12.17
C ALA A 691 15.77 16.79 -11.66
N GLY A 692 14.56 17.03 -12.16
CA GLY A 692 13.69 18.11 -11.72
C GLY A 692 13.31 18.00 -10.25
N THR A 693 12.90 16.81 -9.83
CA THR A 693 12.55 16.54 -8.43
C THR A 693 13.77 16.69 -7.52
N ARG A 694 14.95 16.25 -7.98
CA ARG A 694 16.22 16.44 -7.26
C ARG A 694 16.59 17.92 -7.12
N ALA A 695 16.42 18.73 -8.17
CA ALA A 695 16.73 20.16 -8.13
C ALA A 695 15.87 20.91 -7.11
N VAL A 696 14.57 20.61 -7.05
CA VAL A 696 13.67 21.18 -6.04
C VAL A 696 14.04 20.73 -4.63
N ALA A 697 14.28 19.42 -4.42
CA ALA A 697 14.71 18.92 -3.11
C ALA A 697 16.02 19.57 -2.64
N GLN A 698 17.01 19.72 -3.53
CA GLN A 698 18.26 20.43 -3.24
C GLN A 698 18.02 21.90 -2.90
N GLY A 699 17.15 22.60 -3.65
CA GLY A 699 16.81 23.98 -3.36
C GLY A 699 16.21 24.17 -1.96
N LEU A 700 15.41 23.22 -1.48
CA LEU A 700 14.90 23.24 -0.11
C LEU A 700 16.01 23.02 0.92
N VAL A 701 16.94 22.10 0.68
CA VAL A 701 18.09 21.88 1.58
C VAL A 701 18.94 23.15 1.68
N ASP A 702 19.24 23.78 0.54
CA ASP A 702 20.05 24.99 0.48
C ASP A 702 19.34 26.18 1.12
N ALA A 703 18.02 26.32 0.91
CA ALA A 703 17.21 27.32 1.60
C ALA A 703 17.23 27.11 3.13
N THR A 704 17.13 25.86 3.59
CA THR A 704 17.19 25.52 5.03
C THR A 704 18.54 25.88 5.62
N ALA A 705 19.63 25.54 4.93
CA ALA A 705 20.98 25.90 5.33
C ALA A 705 21.18 27.43 5.38
N ALA A 706 20.49 28.18 4.52
CA ALA A 706 20.45 29.65 4.52
C ALA A 706 19.48 30.26 5.56
N GLY A 707 18.84 29.43 6.39
CA GLY A 707 17.96 29.85 7.49
C GLY A 707 16.48 29.98 7.14
N ALA A 708 16.04 29.49 5.98
CA ALA A 708 14.62 29.41 5.64
C ALA A 708 13.92 28.26 6.40
N PHE A 709 12.64 28.43 6.71
CA PHE A 709 11.81 27.35 7.23
C PHE A 709 11.19 26.55 6.08
N THR A 710 11.54 25.27 5.98
CA THR A 710 11.14 24.41 4.86
C THR A 710 10.26 23.25 5.30
N ILE A 711 9.15 23.05 4.58
CA ILE A 711 8.17 22.02 4.85
C ILE A 711 8.06 21.11 3.62
N VAL A 712 8.29 19.82 3.82
CA VAL A 712 7.99 18.77 2.85
C VAL A 712 6.67 18.12 3.24
N GLY A 713 5.63 18.30 2.41
CA GLY A 713 4.31 17.72 2.60
C GLY A 713 3.97 16.69 1.52
N GLY A 714 3.16 15.69 1.86
CA GLY A 714 2.69 14.67 0.91
C GLY A 714 3.60 13.45 0.84
N GLY A 715 2.98 12.27 0.66
CA GLY A 715 3.68 10.98 0.67
C GLY A 715 4.74 10.84 -0.43
N ASP A 716 4.45 11.33 -1.63
CA ASP A 716 5.36 11.23 -2.77
C ASP A 716 6.59 12.13 -2.61
N SER A 717 6.44 13.35 -2.10
CA SER A 717 7.58 14.24 -1.80
C SER A 717 8.48 13.69 -0.69
N ALA A 718 7.89 13.17 0.39
CA ALA A 718 8.66 12.51 1.44
C ALA A 718 9.40 11.27 0.92
N SER A 719 8.76 10.50 0.03
CA SER A 719 9.39 9.34 -0.63
C SER A 719 10.51 9.78 -1.58
N ALA A 720 10.35 10.88 -2.31
CA ALA A 720 11.38 11.44 -3.17
C ALA A 720 12.63 11.86 -2.39
N VAL A 721 12.47 12.51 -1.23
CA VAL A 721 13.59 12.86 -0.34
C VAL A 721 14.43 11.63 0.00
N ARG A 722 13.78 10.54 0.42
CA ARG A 722 14.46 9.28 0.78
C ARG A 722 15.09 8.58 -0.41
N ASN A 723 14.32 8.38 -1.49
CA ASN A 723 14.75 7.61 -2.65
C ASN A 723 15.88 8.30 -3.42
N LEU A 724 15.91 9.64 -3.42
CA LEU A 724 16.96 10.41 -4.07
C LEU A 724 18.20 10.62 -3.18
N GLY A 725 18.17 10.13 -1.94
CA GLY A 725 19.30 10.11 -1.01
C GLY A 725 19.55 11.42 -0.26
N PHE A 726 18.52 12.26 -0.09
CA PHE A 726 18.66 13.48 0.69
C PHE A 726 18.57 13.20 2.20
N PRO A 727 19.38 13.89 3.01
CA PRO A 727 19.31 13.78 4.46
C PRO A 727 17.98 14.36 4.97
N GLU A 728 17.23 13.60 5.78
CA GLU A 728 15.93 14.06 6.30
C GLU A 728 16.06 15.28 7.23
N ASP A 729 17.20 15.42 7.92
CA ASP A 729 17.56 16.58 8.74
C ASP A 729 18.04 17.80 7.93
N GLY A 730 18.14 17.67 6.61
CA GLY A 730 18.37 18.79 5.68
C GLY A 730 17.14 19.69 5.49
N PHE A 731 15.99 19.33 6.06
CA PHE A 731 14.73 20.07 5.97
C PHE A 731 14.25 20.49 7.36
N SER A 732 13.50 21.58 7.48
CA SER A 732 12.98 21.99 8.79
C SER A 732 11.87 21.08 9.31
N HIS A 733 11.02 20.57 8.40
CA HIS A 733 9.94 19.63 8.72
C HIS A 733 9.59 18.74 7.52
N ILE A 734 9.57 17.43 7.73
CA ILE A 734 9.00 16.46 6.79
C ILE A 734 7.73 15.89 7.42
N SER A 735 6.58 16.17 6.81
CA SER A 735 5.29 15.78 7.35
C SER A 735 4.99 14.31 7.12
N THR A 736 4.48 13.65 8.15
CA THR A 736 3.99 12.26 8.15
C THR A 736 2.50 12.16 7.82
N GLY A 737 1.80 13.30 7.72
CA GLY A 737 0.34 13.35 7.59
C GLY A 737 -0.24 12.96 6.23
N GLY A 738 0.58 12.95 5.17
CA GLY A 738 0.11 12.66 3.82
C GLY A 738 -1.08 13.55 3.41
N GLY A 739 -2.26 12.95 3.27
CA GLY A 739 -3.50 13.67 2.95
C GLY A 739 -3.95 14.65 4.04
N ALA A 740 -3.67 14.37 5.32
CA ALA A 740 -4.01 15.30 6.41
C ALA A 740 -3.25 16.63 6.30
N SER A 741 -1.96 16.56 5.95
CA SER A 741 -1.14 17.76 5.72
C SER A 741 -1.68 18.57 4.55
N LEU A 742 -2.17 17.90 3.50
CA LEU A 742 -2.77 18.55 2.35
C LEU A 742 -4.06 19.27 2.76
N GLU A 743 -5.01 18.59 3.40
CA GLU A 743 -6.27 19.20 3.86
C GLU A 743 -6.03 20.36 4.85
N PHE A 744 -5.00 20.27 5.69
CA PHE A 744 -4.57 21.38 6.54
C PHE A 744 -4.09 22.58 5.72
N LEU A 745 -3.27 22.35 4.69
CA LEU A 745 -2.81 23.39 3.76
C LEU A 745 -3.94 23.95 2.89
N GLU A 746 -5.04 23.22 2.71
CA GLU A 746 -6.29 23.72 2.10
C GLU A 746 -7.08 24.63 3.04
N GLY A 747 -6.70 24.72 4.32
CA GLY A 747 -7.41 25.51 5.33
C GLY A 747 -8.68 24.83 5.84
N LYS A 748 -8.82 23.51 5.66
CA LYS A 748 -9.95 22.75 6.20
C LYS A 748 -9.79 22.52 7.70
N THR A 749 -10.91 22.54 8.42
CA THR A 749 -10.98 22.02 9.79
C THR A 749 -10.81 20.50 9.75
N LEU A 750 -9.79 19.99 10.43
CA LEU A 750 -9.58 18.55 10.54
C LEU A 750 -10.34 18.00 11.76
N PRO A 751 -11.26 17.03 11.60
CA PRO A 751 -12.10 16.56 12.71
C PRO A 751 -11.31 16.14 13.95
N GLY A 752 -10.24 15.37 13.78
CA GLY A 752 -9.40 14.90 14.89
C GLY A 752 -8.56 16.00 15.56
N LEU A 753 -8.46 17.19 14.98
CA LEU A 753 -7.87 18.36 15.65
C LEU A 753 -8.94 19.19 16.37
N SER A 754 -10.14 19.30 15.81
CA SER A 754 -11.20 20.14 16.40
C SER A 754 -11.65 19.64 17.77
N VAL A 755 -11.47 18.36 18.08
CA VAL A 755 -11.76 17.78 19.40
C VAL A 755 -10.69 18.10 20.45
N LEU A 756 -9.58 18.70 20.04
CA LEU A 756 -8.45 19.09 20.90
C LEU A 756 -8.44 20.58 21.21
N GLU A 757 -9.37 21.35 20.65
CA GLU A 757 -9.52 22.80 20.87
C GLU A 757 -10.08 23.15 22.25
#